data_AF-A0AA42Z652-F1
#
_entry.id   AF-A0AA42Z652-F1
#
_cell.length_a   1.000
_cell.length_b   1.000
_cell.length_c   1.000
_cell.angle_alpha   90.00
_cell.angle_beta   90.00
_cell.angle_gamma   90.00
#
_symmetry.space_group_name_H-M   'P 1'
#
loop_
_entity.id
_entity.type
_entity.pdbx_description
1 polymer ?
#
loop_
_entity_poly.entity_id
_entity_poly.type
_entity_poly.pdbx_seq_one_letter_code
_entity_poly.pdbx_strand_id
1 'polypeptide(L)'
;MTIEPGQTLLHYRLTEKIGEGGMGVVWKALDTTLDREVAIKVLPAAFAGNAERLARFEREAKLLASLNHPNLATVFGVHRSDDTRFLAMELVPGEDLAQRISRGRLSIEEVIGIAGQVARALEAAHGRGVVHRDLKPANIRVTPDGTVKILDFGLAKTLEAESGDPSLSPTMTSVGSVAGMLLGTAGYMSPEQARGQDVDERSDIWSFGCVLWECLTQQVLFGGKTVSDSIGAILHTEPDWTRLPEGTTPALRRLLQRCLSKDPRHRLHHIADARIELEATDPDLPSVVRSSRGYWIAIAVLAIAATTALTAALWPTADKAEAEDANPLAGARFTRVTDFPGAEYDAAISPDGRFVTFVSDRDGPFQLYVGQIGAGDFRKLNSDDFTMDDARAAVRSVGFNSDGSEIWLGGGPLRRVRMMPLLGGSVRNFLSEESVTVAWSPDGTQIVYHERVAGDPLYIADSNETNSRKILSPPAGTHQHYPVWSADGLWIYMARGRPATLEMDLWRVRVNGEDLEQVTHGKLDVRSPTPIDANTVLYSARDTDGAGPWLWALDVRTGVSRRASIGLEQYASISASANGRRLVVTVQDARSTLWSVPIQERPATEGDAQPITDLQTPRALSPRFGGSSMFYLSSRGSGDGLWRYSGGKPSEIWRGSKTALLEPAAVSPDGETVVLLLRNEERWRLHTLGADGTRLRLLSETIDARGAAAWSPDGKWIVTGGYEAGVEGLFKIPVGGGAAERIVDGEALNPVWSPEGNLIAYTGAQVNVVTPLLAVRPDGEPVRFPEIDLFRWGQRARFLPDGTGLVYMQGQGSAQDFWLLDLTTLRSRRLTELGGTDTMMSFDVTPDGSRIVFDRLRENVDVVLIELKRTD
;
A
#
# COMPACT_ATOMS: atom_id res chain seq x y z
N MET A 1 28.41 -0.02 -28.51
CA MET A 1 28.82 -0.24 -29.92
C MET A 1 27.71 -1.00 -30.63
N THR A 2 27.43 -0.67 -31.89
CA THR A 2 26.46 -1.37 -32.73
C THR A 2 27.13 -2.60 -33.34
N ILE A 3 26.46 -3.76 -33.31
CA ILE A 3 26.98 -5.03 -33.85
C ILE A 3 26.48 -5.22 -35.28
N GLU A 4 27.39 -5.57 -36.20
CA GLU A 4 27.11 -5.66 -37.64
C GLU A 4 27.18 -7.11 -38.16
N PRO A 5 26.46 -7.47 -39.25
CA PRO A 5 26.61 -8.76 -39.91
C PRO A 5 28.05 -9.03 -40.34
N GLY A 6 28.54 -10.24 -40.13
CA GLY A 6 29.93 -10.64 -40.42
C GLY A 6 30.92 -10.42 -39.28
N GLN A 7 30.54 -9.69 -38.22
CA GLN A 7 31.33 -9.57 -37.00
C GLN A 7 31.49 -10.94 -36.32
N THR A 8 32.66 -11.20 -35.73
CA THR A 8 32.91 -12.43 -34.96
C THR A 8 32.96 -12.11 -33.47
N LEU A 9 32.13 -12.80 -32.68
CA LEU A 9 32.16 -12.77 -31.22
C LEU A 9 32.80 -14.07 -30.73
N LEU A 10 34.00 -13.98 -30.14
CA LEU A 10 34.87 -15.14 -29.89
C LEU A 10 35.13 -15.95 -31.18
N HIS A 11 34.48 -17.10 -31.36
CA HIS A 11 34.55 -17.95 -32.55
C HIS A 11 33.20 -18.05 -33.29
N TYR A 12 32.19 -17.29 -32.87
CA TYR A 12 30.87 -17.23 -33.50
C TYR A 12 30.82 -16.10 -34.51
N ARG A 13 30.75 -16.44 -35.79
CA ARG A 13 30.62 -15.46 -36.87
C ARG A 13 29.14 -15.15 -37.08
N LEU A 14 28.73 -13.92 -36.77
CA LEU A 14 27.34 -13.47 -36.95
C LEU A 14 27.03 -13.39 -38.45
N THR A 15 25.93 -14.00 -38.88
CA THR A 15 25.56 -14.10 -40.30
C THR A 15 24.32 -13.28 -40.62
N GLU A 16 23.26 -13.44 -39.82
CA GLU A 16 21.95 -12.84 -40.08
C GLU A 16 21.29 -12.45 -38.76
N LYS A 17 20.66 -11.28 -38.71
CA LYS A 17 19.85 -10.85 -37.57
C LYS A 17 18.48 -11.50 -37.68
N ILE A 18 18.12 -12.35 -36.71
CA ILE A 18 16.90 -13.17 -36.74
C ILE A 18 15.83 -12.69 -35.75
N GLY A 19 16.16 -11.74 -34.86
CA GLY A 19 15.18 -11.12 -33.97
C GLY A 19 15.74 -9.93 -33.20
N GLU A 20 14.88 -8.99 -32.81
CA GLU A 20 15.21 -7.84 -31.97
C GLU A 20 14.03 -7.51 -31.06
N GLY A 21 14.31 -7.22 -29.80
CA GLY A 21 13.31 -6.80 -28.83
C GLY A 21 13.93 -6.09 -27.63
N GLY A 22 13.13 -5.75 -26.62
CA GLY A 22 13.58 -5.02 -25.41
C GLY A 22 14.70 -5.70 -24.61
N MET A 23 14.93 -7.01 -24.84
CA MET A 23 15.92 -7.82 -24.14
C MET A 23 17.19 -8.11 -24.95
N GLY A 24 17.38 -7.43 -26.08
CA GLY A 24 18.57 -7.55 -26.92
C GLY A 24 18.30 -8.01 -28.35
N VAL A 25 19.38 -8.33 -29.06
CA VAL A 25 19.34 -8.71 -30.48
C VAL A 25 19.79 -10.15 -30.64
N VAL A 26 19.01 -10.94 -31.37
CA VAL A 26 19.30 -12.35 -31.68
C VAL A 26 19.83 -12.46 -33.11
N TRP A 27 20.97 -13.12 -33.25
CA TRP A 27 21.66 -13.36 -34.51
C TRP A 27 21.77 -14.85 -34.78
N LYS A 28 21.54 -15.26 -36.02
CA LYS A 28 22.06 -16.52 -36.54
C LYS A 28 23.57 -16.38 -36.72
N ALA A 29 24.33 -17.34 -36.24
CA ALA A 29 25.79 -17.35 -36.32
C ALA A 29 26.33 -18.72 -36.70
N LEU A 30 27.51 -18.74 -37.31
CA LEU A 30 28.29 -19.96 -37.53
C LEU A 30 29.30 -20.10 -36.39
N ASP A 31 29.20 -21.16 -35.60
CA ASP A 31 30.25 -21.61 -34.71
C ASP A 31 31.39 -22.16 -35.55
N THR A 32 32.45 -21.37 -35.72
CA THR A 32 33.58 -21.73 -36.59
C THR A 32 34.49 -22.81 -36.00
N THR A 33 34.30 -23.18 -34.73
CA THR A 33 35.05 -24.26 -34.07
C THR A 33 34.38 -25.61 -34.29
N LEU A 34 33.05 -25.65 -34.20
CA LEU A 34 32.25 -26.87 -34.31
C LEU A 34 31.54 -27.05 -35.66
N ASP A 35 31.71 -26.07 -36.57
CA ASP A 35 31.11 -26.03 -37.92
C ASP A 35 29.60 -26.25 -37.91
N ARG A 36 28.90 -25.50 -37.06
CA ARG A 36 27.44 -25.59 -36.89
C ARG A 36 26.79 -24.22 -36.77
N GLU A 37 25.53 -24.14 -37.20
CA GLU A 37 24.72 -22.94 -37.00
C GLU A 37 24.17 -22.88 -35.58
N VAL A 38 24.23 -21.70 -34.98
CA VAL A 38 23.75 -21.40 -33.62
C VAL A 38 23.00 -20.07 -33.61
N ALA A 39 22.20 -19.85 -32.57
CA ALA A 39 21.64 -18.54 -32.27
C ALA A 39 22.48 -17.85 -31.19
N ILE A 40 22.78 -16.57 -31.40
CA ILE A 40 23.54 -15.71 -30.50
C ILE A 40 22.64 -14.57 -30.05
N LYS A 41 22.25 -14.57 -28.77
CA LYS A 41 21.48 -13.49 -28.17
C LYS A 41 22.42 -12.52 -27.47
N VAL A 42 22.60 -11.34 -28.04
CA VAL A 42 23.42 -10.27 -27.46
C VAL A 42 22.59 -9.48 -26.46
N LEU A 43 23.14 -9.29 -25.27
CA LEU A 43 22.45 -8.60 -24.16
C LEU A 43 22.69 -7.08 -24.19
N PRO A 44 21.71 -6.25 -23.78
CA PRO A 44 21.86 -4.80 -23.69
C PRO A 44 22.99 -4.33 -22.75
N ALA A 45 23.60 -3.18 -23.04
CA ALA A 45 24.70 -2.62 -22.23
C ALA A 45 24.29 -2.26 -20.78
N ALA A 46 23.00 -2.02 -20.51
CA ALA A 46 22.46 -1.74 -19.17
C ALA A 46 22.69 -2.87 -18.15
N PHE A 47 22.96 -4.10 -18.62
CA PHE A 47 23.29 -5.24 -17.76
C PHE A 47 24.75 -5.23 -17.24
N ALA A 48 25.62 -4.33 -17.74
CA ALA A 48 27.04 -4.31 -17.41
C ALA A 48 27.42 -3.49 -16.14
N GLY A 49 26.53 -2.64 -15.63
CA GLY A 49 26.85 -1.64 -14.59
C GLY A 49 26.66 -2.05 -13.12
N ASN A 50 26.14 -3.24 -12.82
CA ASN A 50 25.84 -3.69 -11.45
C ASN A 50 26.38 -5.11 -11.21
N ALA A 51 27.38 -5.22 -10.32
CA ALA A 51 28.08 -6.49 -10.04
C ALA A 51 27.18 -7.58 -9.42
N GLU A 52 26.17 -7.21 -8.64
CA GLU A 52 25.23 -8.16 -8.01
C GLU A 52 24.24 -8.74 -9.03
N ARG A 53 23.71 -7.89 -9.92
CA ARG A 53 22.87 -8.32 -11.06
C ARG A 53 23.62 -9.27 -11.98
N LEU A 54 24.90 -8.98 -12.24
CA LEU A 54 25.75 -9.81 -13.07
C LEU A 54 26.02 -11.19 -12.45
N ALA A 55 26.33 -11.25 -11.16
CA ALA A 55 26.57 -12.52 -10.46
C ALA A 55 25.33 -13.43 -10.41
N ARG A 56 24.13 -12.84 -10.32
CA ARG A 56 22.86 -13.58 -10.34
C ARG A 56 22.50 -14.05 -11.74
N PHE A 57 22.64 -13.18 -12.74
CA PHE A 57 22.48 -13.54 -14.14
C PHE A 57 23.34 -14.75 -14.53
N GLU A 58 24.63 -14.73 -14.17
CA GLU A 58 25.55 -15.82 -14.45
C GLU A 58 25.17 -17.11 -13.73
N ARG A 59 24.56 -17.03 -12.54
CA ARG A 59 24.06 -18.20 -11.79
C ARG A 59 22.85 -18.84 -12.47
N GLU A 60 21.88 -18.04 -12.86
CA GLU A 60 20.67 -18.53 -13.53
C GLU A 60 20.96 -19.06 -14.93
N ALA A 61 21.81 -18.38 -15.68
CA ALA A 61 22.19 -18.84 -17.01
C ALA A 61 23.00 -20.16 -16.95
N LYS A 62 23.79 -20.39 -15.89
CA LYS A 62 24.42 -21.70 -15.62
C LYS A 62 23.40 -22.78 -15.27
N LEU A 63 22.36 -22.45 -14.49
CA LEU A 63 21.28 -23.39 -14.18
C LEU A 63 20.51 -23.78 -15.45
N LEU A 64 20.18 -22.82 -16.31
CA LEU A 64 19.55 -23.08 -17.61
C LEU A 64 20.41 -23.92 -18.55
N ALA A 65 21.71 -23.64 -18.63
CA ALA A 65 22.64 -24.44 -19.43
C ALA A 65 22.76 -25.90 -18.93
N SER A 66 22.38 -26.18 -17.68
CA SER A 66 22.34 -27.54 -17.12
C SER A 66 21.06 -28.33 -17.44
N LEU A 67 20.04 -27.66 -18.01
CA LEU A 67 18.81 -28.28 -18.46
C LEU A 67 19.01 -28.87 -19.86
N ASN A 68 18.91 -30.19 -19.98
CA ASN A 68 18.88 -30.87 -21.26
C ASN A 68 17.57 -31.64 -21.37
N HIS A 69 16.68 -31.19 -22.24
CA HIS A 69 15.37 -31.79 -22.46
C HIS A 69 14.98 -31.63 -23.94
N PRO A 70 14.37 -32.64 -24.59
CA PRO A 70 14.03 -32.59 -26.02
C PRO A 70 13.12 -31.40 -26.38
N ASN A 71 12.28 -30.94 -25.45
CA ASN A 71 11.38 -29.82 -25.65
C ASN A 71 11.88 -28.45 -25.15
N LEU A 72 13.16 -28.36 -24.75
CA LEU A 72 13.82 -27.10 -24.38
C LEU A 72 14.92 -26.79 -25.42
N ALA A 73 15.07 -25.52 -25.78
CA ALA A 73 16.21 -25.09 -26.57
C ALA A 73 17.49 -25.12 -25.73
N THR A 74 18.52 -25.80 -26.24
CA THR A 74 19.77 -25.98 -25.50
C THR A 74 20.56 -24.68 -25.44
N VAL A 75 20.98 -24.27 -24.25
CA VAL A 75 21.95 -23.19 -24.06
C VAL A 75 23.35 -23.79 -24.06
N PHE A 76 24.18 -23.45 -25.05
CA PHE A 76 25.55 -23.94 -25.16
C PHE A 76 26.53 -23.21 -24.24
N GLY A 77 26.28 -21.95 -23.94
CA GLY A 77 27.13 -21.19 -23.03
C GLY A 77 26.82 -19.71 -22.94
N VAL A 78 27.25 -19.11 -21.82
CA VAL A 78 27.26 -17.67 -21.60
C VAL A 78 28.68 -17.18 -21.84
N HIS A 79 28.82 -16.17 -22.68
CA HIS A 79 30.12 -15.70 -23.12
C HIS A 79 30.27 -14.18 -22.99
N ARG A 80 31.52 -13.75 -22.86
CA ARG A 80 31.95 -12.35 -22.92
C ARG A 80 32.96 -12.20 -24.05
N SER A 81 32.75 -11.22 -24.92
CA SER A 81 33.76 -10.71 -25.85
C SER A 81 33.83 -9.20 -25.67
N ASP A 82 34.97 -8.68 -25.22
CA ASP A 82 35.14 -7.27 -24.83
C ASP A 82 34.07 -6.83 -23.80
N ASP A 83 33.28 -5.80 -24.11
CA ASP A 83 32.14 -5.35 -23.28
C ASP A 83 30.80 -5.96 -23.70
N THR A 84 30.80 -6.85 -24.70
CA THR A 84 29.60 -7.51 -25.18
C THR A 84 29.40 -8.83 -24.44
N ARG A 85 28.24 -8.98 -23.78
CA ARG A 85 27.77 -10.25 -23.23
C ARG A 85 26.77 -10.88 -24.18
N PHE A 86 26.88 -12.19 -24.38
CA PHE A 86 25.96 -12.92 -25.23
C PHE A 86 25.73 -14.36 -24.77
N LEU A 87 24.58 -14.90 -25.15
CA LEU A 87 24.18 -16.29 -24.92
C LEU A 87 24.26 -17.05 -26.24
N ALA A 88 25.00 -18.16 -26.28
CA ALA A 88 25.02 -19.09 -27.40
C ALA A 88 24.02 -20.21 -27.15
N MET A 89 23.11 -20.42 -28.09
CA MET A 89 21.99 -21.37 -27.97
C MET A 89 21.71 -22.12 -29.27
N GLU A 90 20.96 -23.20 -29.14
CA GLU A 90 20.45 -24.01 -30.24
C GLU A 90 19.65 -23.15 -31.23
N LEU A 91 20.04 -23.17 -32.51
CA LEU A 91 19.21 -22.60 -33.57
C LEU A 91 18.13 -23.62 -33.94
N VAL A 92 16.94 -23.47 -33.36
CA VAL A 92 15.82 -24.35 -33.67
C VAL A 92 15.29 -24.00 -35.08
N PRO A 93 14.97 -24.97 -35.97
CA PRO A 93 14.30 -24.73 -37.27
C PRO A 93 12.77 -24.75 -37.16
N GLY A 94 12.03 -24.19 -38.12
CA GLY A 94 10.55 -24.13 -38.11
C GLY A 94 9.94 -22.76 -37.83
N GLU A 95 8.65 -22.73 -37.50
CA GLU A 95 7.91 -21.50 -37.18
C GLU A 95 7.58 -21.42 -35.68
N ASP A 96 7.33 -20.22 -35.17
CA ASP A 96 6.81 -20.04 -33.81
C ASP A 96 5.29 -20.29 -33.74
N LEU A 97 4.79 -20.56 -32.54
CA LEU A 97 3.39 -20.92 -32.32
C LEU A 97 2.47 -19.72 -32.61
N ALA A 98 2.93 -18.48 -32.46
CA ALA A 98 2.14 -17.30 -32.84
C ALA A 98 1.91 -17.26 -34.36
N GLN A 99 2.96 -17.54 -35.15
CA GLN A 99 2.87 -17.68 -36.60
C GLN A 99 1.92 -18.82 -36.98
N ARG A 100 2.00 -19.98 -36.30
CA ARG A 100 1.09 -21.11 -36.55
C ARG A 100 -0.37 -20.81 -36.22
N ILE A 101 -0.64 -20.11 -35.12
CA ILE A 101 -1.99 -19.68 -34.71
C ILE A 101 -2.57 -18.68 -35.72
N SER A 102 -1.75 -17.75 -36.23
CA SER A 102 -2.19 -16.72 -37.18
C SER A 102 -2.75 -17.27 -38.50
N ARG A 103 -2.38 -18.51 -38.88
CA ARG A 103 -2.84 -19.16 -40.13
C ARG A 103 -4.19 -19.87 -40.00
N GLY A 104 -4.66 -20.17 -38.80
CA GLY A 104 -5.89 -20.94 -38.60
C GLY A 104 -5.97 -21.56 -37.20
N ARG A 105 -7.20 -21.74 -36.68
CA ARG A 105 -7.43 -22.43 -35.39
C ARG A 105 -6.80 -23.81 -35.47
N LEU A 106 -6.09 -24.21 -34.41
CA LEU A 106 -5.52 -25.55 -34.34
C LEU A 106 -6.63 -26.56 -34.03
N SER A 107 -6.54 -27.75 -34.62
CA SER A 107 -7.41 -28.85 -34.22
C SER A 107 -7.14 -29.23 -32.76
N ILE A 108 -8.14 -29.79 -32.07
CA ILE A 108 -8.00 -30.15 -30.64
C ILE A 108 -6.86 -31.17 -30.45
N GLU A 109 -6.69 -32.08 -31.41
CA GLU A 109 -5.59 -33.05 -31.42
C GLU A 109 -4.21 -32.37 -31.50
N GLU A 110 -4.03 -31.40 -32.41
CA GLU A 110 -2.80 -30.61 -32.49
C GLU A 110 -2.56 -29.80 -31.21
N VAL A 111 -3.60 -29.21 -30.64
CA VAL A 111 -3.50 -28.45 -29.37
C VAL A 111 -3.03 -29.35 -28.23
N ILE A 112 -3.63 -30.53 -28.08
CA ILE A 112 -3.23 -31.50 -27.03
C ILE A 112 -1.79 -31.95 -27.26
N GLY A 113 -1.40 -32.24 -28.50
CA GLY A 113 -0.04 -32.66 -28.85
C GLY A 113 1.02 -31.59 -28.54
N ILE A 114 0.73 -30.32 -28.82
CA ILE A 114 1.63 -29.20 -28.48
C ILE A 114 1.66 -28.97 -26.97
N ALA A 115 0.49 -28.94 -26.34
CA ALA A 115 0.35 -28.69 -24.90
C ALA A 115 1.07 -29.73 -24.04
N GLY A 116 0.97 -31.02 -24.42
CA GLY A 116 1.68 -32.09 -23.73
C GLY A 116 3.19 -31.92 -23.77
N GLN A 117 3.75 -31.51 -24.92
CA GLN A 117 5.19 -31.24 -25.07
C GLN A 117 5.63 -30.00 -24.26
N VAL A 118 4.82 -28.93 -24.24
CA VAL A 118 5.08 -27.75 -23.41
C VAL A 118 5.03 -28.10 -21.92
N ALA A 119 4.05 -28.90 -21.48
CA ALA A 119 3.91 -29.33 -20.09
C ALA A 119 5.12 -30.17 -19.63
N ARG A 120 5.62 -31.12 -20.46
CA ARG A 120 6.85 -31.89 -20.17
C ARG A 120 8.08 -30.99 -20.04
N ALA A 121 8.19 -29.98 -20.90
CA ALA A 121 9.30 -29.04 -20.88
C ALA A 121 9.32 -28.18 -19.60
N LEU A 122 8.15 -27.68 -19.19
CA LEU A 122 7.99 -26.91 -17.96
C LEU A 122 8.22 -27.81 -16.72
N GLU A 123 7.69 -29.03 -16.71
CA GLU A 123 7.91 -30.01 -15.63
C GLU A 123 9.41 -30.27 -15.41
N ALA A 124 10.17 -30.45 -16.49
CA ALA A 124 11.62 -30.66 -16.43
C ALA A 124 12.38 -29.43 -15.88
N ALA A 125 11.92 -28.22 -16.20
CA ALA A 125 12.50 -26.98 -15.67
C ALA A 125 12.13 -26.74 -14.20
N HIS A 126 10.85 -26.90 -13.84
CA HIS A 126 10.33 -26.74 -12.47
C HIS A 126 10.98 -27.74 -11.51
N GLY A 127 11.19 -28.99 -11.93
CA GLY A 127 11.90 -30.01 -11.15
C GLY A 127 13.38 -29.69 -10.85
N ARG A 128 13.95 -28.67 -11.51
CA ARG A 128 15.30 -28.13 -11.27
C ARG A 128 15.28 -26.73 -10.64
N GLY A 129 14.11 -26.27 -10.18
CA GLY A 129 13.91 -24.96 -9.55
C GLY A 129 13.96 -23.78 -10.53
N VAL A 130 13.71 -24.01 -11.82
CA VAL A 130 13.75 -22.97 -12.85
C VAL A 130 12.33 -22.64 -13.31
N VAL A 131 11.93 -21.38 -13.15
CA VAL A 131 10.63 -20.84 -13.62
C VAL A 131 10.84 -20.00 -14.88
N HIS A 132 9.96 -20.14 -15.89
CA HIS A 132 10.10 -19.50 -17.20
C HIS A 132 9.77 -18.00 -17.19
N ARG A 133 8.65 -17.59 -16.56
CA ARG A 133 8.23 -16.18 -16.31
C ARG A 133 7.87 -15.32 -17.54
N ASP A 134 8.09 -15.80 -18.76
CA ASP A 134 7.65 -15.13 -19.99
C ASP A 134 7.11 -16.12 -21.05
N LEU A 135 6.32 -17.11 -20.63
CA LEU A 135 5.79 -18.10 -21.57
C LEU A 135 4.69 -17.48 -22.44
N LYS A 136 4.86 -17.53 -23.77
CA LYS A 136 3.92 -17.00 -24.77
C LYS A 136 4.12 -17.70 -26.11
N PRO A 137 3.17 -17.64 -27.07
CA PRO A 137 3.28 -18.36 -28.34
C PRO A 137 4.55 -18.03 -29.15
N ALA A 138 5.02 -16.78 -29.11
CA ALA A 138 6.27 -16.38 -29.78
C ALA A 138 7.54 -17.05 -29.21
N ASN A 139 7.47 -17.56 -27.97
CA ASN A 139 8.58 -18.27 -27.31
C ASN A 139 8.46 -19.80 -27.45
N ILE A 140 7.51 -20.30 -28.24
CA ILE A 140 7.30 -21.73 -28.47
C ILE A 140 7.47 -21.98 -29.96
N ARG A 141 8.45 -22.79 -30.38
CA ARG A 141 8.64 -23.15 -31.78
C ARG A 141 8.23 -24.58 -32.07
N VAL A 142 7.65 -24.76 -33.25
CA VAL A 142 7.26 -26.06 -33.78
C VAL A 142 8.15 -26.35 -34.99
N THR A 143 8.95 -27.39 -34.85
CA THR A 143 9.82 -27.89 -35.93
C THR A 143 8.99 -28.58 -37.02
N PRO A 144 9.53 -28.73 -38.25
CA PRO A 144 8.81 -29.39 -39.35
C PRO A 144 8.39 -30.84 -39.05
N ASP A 145 9.09 -31.53 -38.15
CA ASP A 145 8.79 -32.89 -37.68
C ASP A 145 7.76 -32.92 -36.52
N GLY A 146 7.24 -31.77 -36.08
CA GLY A 146 6.22 -31.66 -35.03
C GLY A 146 6.77 -31.60 -33.60
N THR A 147 8.10 -31.59 -33.43
CA THR A 147 8.73 -31.40 -32.12
C THR A 147 8.59 -29.95 -31.67
N VAL A 148 8.10 -29.74 -30.44
CA VAL A 148 7.96 -28.43 -29.80
C VAL A 148 9.20 -28.09 -29.00
N LYS A 149 9.71 -26.87 -29.13
CA LYS A 149 10.85 -26.33 -28.39
C LYS A 149 10.47 -25.01 -27.73
N ILE A 150 10.57 -24.93 -26.41
CA ILE A 150 10.45 -23.66 -25.67
C ILE A 150 11.79 -22.91 -25.76
N LEU A 151 11.70 -21.65 -26.15
CA LEU A 151 12.80 -20.69 -26.25
C LEU A 151 12.78 -19.71 -25.07
N ASP A 152 13.93 -19.12 -24.76
CA ASP A 152 14.03 -17.91 -23.94
C ASP A 152 13.36 -17.97 -22.55
N PHE A 153 13.94 -18.76 -21.62
CA PHE A 153 13.65 -18.60 -20.19
C PHE A 153 14.03 -17.19 -19.76
N GLY A 154 13.16 -16.51 -19.02
CA GLY A 154 13.21 -15.08 -18.69
C GLY A 154 14.36 -14.63 -17.78
N LEU A 155 15.61 -14.93 -18.15
CA LEU A 155 16.85 -14.58 -17.45
C LEU A 155 16.97 -13.09 -17.09
N ALA A 156 16.37 -12.21 -17.89
CA ALA A 156 16.33 -10.77 -17.61
C ALA A 156 15.21 -10.39 -16.64
N LYS A 157 14.07 -11.10 -16.66
CA LYS A 157 12.94 -10.84 -15.77
C LYS A 157 13.21 -11.24 -14.33
N THR A 158 14.10 -12.21 -14.05
CA THR A 158 14.50 -12.49 -12.65
C THR A 158 15.26 -11.32 -12.02
N LEU A 159 15.96 -10.52 -12.83
CA LEU A 159 16.67 -9.34 -12.38
C LEU A 159 15.72 -8.14 -12.21
N GLU A 160 14.66 -8.05 -13.03
CA GLU A 160 13.59 -7.04 -12.94
C GLU A 160 12.58 -7.34 -11.83
N ALA A 161 12.16 -8.60 -11.67
CA ALA A 161 11.18 -9.03 -10.66
C ALA A 161 11.70 -8.93 -9.22
N GLU A 162 13.02 -9.07 -9.00
CA GLU A 162 13.64 -8.78 -7.70
C GLU A 162 14.18 -7.35 -7.60
N SER A 163 13.95 -6.50 -8.61
CA SER A 163 14.26 -5.07 -8.50
C SER A 163 13.33 -4.37 -7.51
N GLY A 164 12.13 -4.90 -7.24
CA GLY A 164 11.13 -4.24 -6.38
C GLY A 164 10.89 -2.77 -6.76
N ASP A 165 11.21 -2.39 -8.00
CA ASP A 165 11.32 -1.03 -8.50
C ASP A 165 10.31 -0.86 -9.64
N PRO A 166 9.08 -0.39 -9.34
CA PRO A 166 8.10 -0.04 -10.36
C PRO A 166 8.53 1.17 -11.20
N SER A 167 9.58 1.91 -10.80
CA SER A 167 10.11 3.06 -11.55
C SER A 167 11.12 2.67 -12.63
N LEU A 168 11.63 1.43 -12.61
CA LEU A 168 12.47 0.85 -13.66
C LEU A 168 11.72 -0.13 -14.59
N SER A 169 10.44 -0.44 -14.32
CA SER A 169 9.52 -0.54 -15.46
C SER A 169 9.49 0.85 -16.08
N PRO A 170 9.69 1.01 -17.39
CA PRO A 170 9.70 2.33 -17.97
C PRO A 170 8.34 2.97 -17.70
N THR A 171 8.28 3.91 -16.75
CA THR A 171 7.27 4.95 -16.74
C THR A 171 7.44 5.63 -18.10
N MET A 172 6.53 5.29 -19.00
CA MET A 172 6.55 5.63 -20.42
C MET A 172 6.26 7.11 -20.64
N THR A 173 7.18 7.96 -20.19
CA THR A 173 7.30 9.36 -20.55
C THR A 173 8.62 9.58 -21.28
N SER A 174 8.76 8.93 -22.45
CA SER A 174 9.67 9.40 -23.49
C SER A 174 9.16 9.02 -24.89
N VAL A 175 8.58 10.03 -25.54
CA VAL A 175 8.64 10.36 -26.97
C VAL A 175 8.52 9.22 -27.99
N GLY A 176 7.34 9.15 -28.62
CA GLY A 176 7.13 8.90 -30.06
C GLY A 176 7.87 7.75 -30.76
N SER A 177 7.09 6.85 -31.38
CA SER A 177 7.45 5.90 -32.46
C SER A 177 7.86 4.46 -32.11
N VAL A 178 7.12 3.74 -31.25
CA VAL A 178 7.08 2.25 -31.30
C VAL A 178 5.68 1.72 -30.92
N ALA A 179 4.63 2.22 -31.59
CA ALA A 179 3.27 1.74 -31.39
C ALA A 179 3.03 0.46 -32.22
N GLY A 180 3.19 -0.72 -31.61
CA GLY A 180 2.80 -1.99 -32.23
C GLY A 180 3.38 -3.26 -31.57
N MET A 181 4.63 -3.22 -31.07
CA MET A 181 5.34 -4.43 -30.61
C MET A 181 5.25 -4.73 -29.11
N LEU A 182 5.06 -3.72 -28.26
CA LEU A 182 4.94 -3.88 -26.79
C LEU A 182 3.54 -4.27 -26.31
N LEU A 183 2.52 -4.18 -27.17
CA LEU A 183 1.13 -4.45 -26.81
C LEU A 183 0.83 -5.95 -26.59
N GLY A 184 1.52 -6.83 -27.33
CA GLY A 184 1.20 -8.27 -27.37
C GLY A 184 1.81 -9.13 -26.26
N THR A 185 2.80 -8.62 -25.51
CA THR A 185 3.51 -9.44 -24.49
C THR A 185 2.79 -9.46 -23.14
N ALA A 186 1.96 -8.45 -22.85
CA ALA A 186 1.34 -8.33 -21.53
C ALA A 186 0.26 -9.37 -21.25
N GLY A 187 -0.46 -9.84 -22.27
CA GLY A 187 -1.67 -10.66 -22.12
C GLY A 187 -1.48 -12.09 -21.60
N TYR A 188 -0.23 -12.54 -21.42
CA TYR A 188 0.11 -13.85 -20.86
C TYR A 188 0.65 -13.77 -19.42
N MET A 189 0.87 -12.56 -18.89
CA MET A 189 1.35 -12.39 -17.52
C MET A 189 0.36 -12.98 -16.52
N SER A 190 0.88 -13.63 -15.48
CA SER A 190 0.05 -14.10 -14.37
C SER A 190 -0.46 -12.92 -13.52
N PRO A 191 -1.58 -13.08 -12.80
CA PRO A 191 -2.10 -12.04 -11.91
C PRO A 191 -1.09 -11.64 -10.84
N GLU A 192 -0.30 -12.58 -10.32
CA GLU A 192 0.80 -12.31 -9.39
C GLU A 192 1.94 -11.51 -10.03
N GLN A 193 2.31 -11.80 -11.29
CA GLN A 193 3.27 -10.98 -12.05
C GLN A 193 2.75 -9.57 -12.31
N ALA A 194 1.48 -9.44 -12.69
CA ALA A 194 0.82 -8.17 -12.93
C ALA A 194 0.70 -7.29 -11.66
N ARG A 195 0.71 -7.92 -10.47
CA ARG A 195 0.73 -7.25 -9.16
C ARG A 195 2.13 -7.00 -8.61
N GLY A 196 3.19 -7.45 -9.29
CA GLY A 196 4.56 -7.37 -8.79
C GLY A 196 4.82 -8.21 -7.53
N GLN A 197 4.05 -9.28 -7.33
CA GLN A 197 4.21 -10.22 -6.21
C GLN A 197 5.29 -11.27 -6.53
N ASP A 198 5.71 -12.04 -5.52
CA ASP A 198 6.61 -13.16 -5.71
C ASP A 198 6.03 -14.20 -6.67
N VAL A 199 6.87 -14.68 -7.58
CA VAL A 199 6.51 -15.56 -8.70
C VAL A 199 7.13 -16.93 -8.51
N ASP A 200 6.29 -17.97 -8.48
CA ASP A 200 6.70 -19.37 -8.50
C ASP A 200 6.23 -20.08 -9.80
N GLU A 201 6.42 -21.40 -9.86
CA GLU A 201 6.07 -22.23 -11.03
C GLU A 201 4.59 -22.11 -11.45
N ARG A 202 3.69 -21.72 -10.54
CA ARG A 202 2.26 -21.57 -10.86
C ARG A 202 2.01 -20.42 -11.82
N SER A 203 2.90 -19.44 -11.92
CA SER A 203 2.80 -18.39 -12.95
C SER A 203 3.01 -18.92 -14.37
N ASP A 204 3.88 -19.93 -14.54
CA ASP A 204 4.03 -20.59 -15.84
C ASP A 204 2.78 -21.41 -16.18
N ILE A 205 2.11 -22.00 -15.18
CA ILE A 205 0.84 -22.72 -15.35
C ILE A 205 -0.27 -21.79 -15.85
N TRP A 206 -0.34 -20.55 -15.34
CA TRP A 206 -1.27 -19.55 -15.87
C TRP A 206 -0.96 -19.21 -17.32
N SER A 207 0.31 -18.89 -17.60
CA SER A 207 0.77 -18.53 -18.94
C SER A 207 0.51 -19.67 -19.94
N PHE A 208 0.70 -20.92 -19.50
CA PHE A 208 0.35 -22.13 -20.23
C PHE A 208 -1.15 -22.20 -20.55
N GLY A 209 -2.01 -21.90 -19.58
CA GLY A 209 -3.45 -21.78 -19.79
C GLY A 209 -3.83 -20.72 -20.82
N CYS A 210 -3.17 -19.55 -20.80
CA CYS A 210 -3.37 -18.48 -21.79
C CYS A 210 -2.95 -18.90 -23.21
N VAL A 211 -1.80 -19.58 -23.35
CA VAL A 211 -1.34 -20.13 -24.64
C VAL A 211 -2.34 -21.15 -25.18
N LEU A 212 -2.82 -22.04 -24.31
CA LEU A 212 -3.75 -23.11 -24.68
C LEU A 212 -5.11 -22.55 -25.12
N TRP A 213 -5.59 -21.53 -24.41
CA TRP A 213 -6.77 -20.77 -24.80
C TRP A 213 -6.64 -20.18 -26.20
N GLU A 214 -5.52 -19.51 -26.48
CA GLU A 214 -5.32 -18.87 -27.77
C GLU A 214 -5.19 -19.88 -28.92
N CYS A 215 -4.58 -21.04 -28.67
CA CYS A 215 -4.54 -22.12 -29.67
C CYS A 215 -5.95 -22.59 -30.07
N LEU A 216 -6.88 -22.65 -29.11
CA LEU A 216 -8.27 -23.09 -29.32
C LEU A 216 -9.17 -21.98 -29.90
N THR A 217 -8.90 -20.72 -29.55
CA THR A 217 -9.79 -19.59 -29.88
C THR A 217 -9.26 -18.66 -30.95
N GLN A 218 -7.97 -18.72 -31.28
CA GLN A 218 -7.23 -17.70 -32.05
C GLN A 218 -7.29 -16.28 -31.45
N GLN A 219 -7.70 -16.16 -30.19
CA GLN A 219 -7.83 -14.87 -29.52
C GLN A 219 -6.99 -14.87 -28.26
N VAL A 220 -6.19 -13.82 -28.08
CA VAL A 220 -5.52 -13.57 -26.80
C VAL A 220 -6.60 -13.40 -25.73
N LEU A 221 -6.48 -14.19 -24.65
CA LEU A 221 -7.48 -14.23 -23.58
C LEU A 221 -7.64 -12.87 -22.87
N PHE A 222 -6.51 -12.26 -22.50
CA PHE A 222 -6.47 -10.97 -21.81
C PHE A 222 -5.71 -9.95 -22.66
N GLY A 223 -6.39 -9.39 -23.68
CA GLY A 223 -5.85 -8.35 -24.53
C GLY A 223 -6.46 -6.97 -24.24
N GLY A 224 -5.72 -5.91 -24.54
CA GLY A 224 -6.17 -4.52 -24.38
C GLY A 224 -5.52 -3.57 -25.40
N LYS A 225 -6.04 -2.33 -25.51
CA LYS A 225 -5.47 -1.32 -26.42
C LYS A 225 -4.16 -0.74 -25.88
N THR A 226 -3.91 -0.91 -24.59
CA THR A 226 -2.67 -0.55 -23.90
C THR A 226 -2.16 -1.71 -23.04
N VAL A 227 -0.92 -1.60 -22.57
CA VAL A 227 -0.35 -2.56 -21.59
C VAL A 227 -1.15 -2.54 -20.29
N SER A 228 -1.54 -1.34 -19.82
CA SER A 228 -2.39 -1.16 -18.64
C SER A 228 -3.77 -1.80 -18.82
N ASP A 229 -4.37 -1.72 -20.01
CA ASP A 229 -5.64 -2.40 -20.30
C ASP A 229 -5.50 -3.92 -20.19
N SER A 230 -4.37 -4.46 -20.68
CA SER A 230 -4.10 -5.90 -20.62
C SER A 230 -3.86 -6.37 -19.18
N ILE A 231 -3.14 -5.58 -18.38
CA ILE A 231 -2.96 -5.80 -16.94
C ILE A 231 -4.33 -5.75 -16.22
N GLY A 232 -5.15 -4.74 -16.51
CA GLY A 232 -6.51 -4.66 -15.97
C GLY A 232 -7.37 -5.87 -16.35
N ALA A 233 -7.26 -6.34 -17.60
CA ALA A 233 -7.96 -7.54 -18.05
C ALA A 233 -7.51 -8.80 -17.28
N ILE A 234 -6.21 -9.00 -17.11
CA ILE A 234 -5.63 -10.13 -16.33
C ILE A 234 -6.15 -10.13 -14.89
N LEU A 235 -6.21 -8.96 -14.27
CA LEU A 235 -6.56 -8.83 -12.85
C LEU A 235 -8.06 -8.94 -12.58
N HIS A 236 -8.92 -8.56 -13.53
CA HIS A 236 -10.34 -8.33 -13.26
C HIS A 236 -11.32 -9.02 -14.22
N THR A 237 -10.89 -9.45 -15.41
CA THR A 237 -11.79 -10.07 -16.40
C THR A 237 -11.80 -11.58 -16.24
N GLU A 238 -12.98 -12.20 -16.19
CA GLU A 238 -13.10 -13.66 -16.24
C GLU A 238 -13.13 -14.19 -17.68
N PRO A 239 -12.52 -15.37 -17.96
CA PRO A 239 -12.61 -15.97 -19.29
C PRO A 239 -14.04 -16.25 -19.72
N ASP A 240 -14.41 -15.83 -20.93
CA ASP A 240 -15.70 -16.14 -21.54
C ASP A 240 -15.70 -17.57 -22.10
N TRP A 241 -16.00 -18.54 -21.24
CA TRP A 241 -15.97 -19.97 -21.55
C TRP A 241 -16.89 -20.39 -22.71
N THR A 242 -17.78 -19.53 -23.19
CA THR A 242 -18.62 -19.79 -24.38
C THR A 242 -17.84 -19.71 -25.69
N ARG A 243 -16.66 -19.07 -25.70
CA ARG A 243 -15.80 -18.91 -26.88
C ARG A 243 -15.01 -20.16 -27.26
N LEU A 244 -14.94 -21.14 -26.36
CA LEU A 244 -14.28 -22.41 -26.63
C LEU A 244 -15.04 -23.16 -27.75
N PRO A 245 -14.34 -23.77 -28.72
CA PRO A 245 -14.99 -24.58 -29.77
C PRO A 245 -15.93 -25.65 -29.19
N GLU A 246 -17.04 -25.95 -29.87
CA GLU A 246 -18.01 -26.99 -29.47
C GLU A 246 -17.37 -28.37 -29.27
N GLY A 247 -16.29 -28.67 -30.00
CA GLY A 247 -15.55 -29.94 -29.84
C GLY A 247 -14.68 -30.03 -28.57
N THR A 248 -14.56 -28.96 -27.78
CA THR A 248 -13.69 -28.93 -26.59
C THR A 248 -14.23 -29.87 -25.53
N THR A 249 -13.48 -30.93 -25.21
CA THR A 249 -13.92 -31.94 -24.24
C THR A 249 -14.10 -31.33 -22.84
N PRO A 250 -15.00 -31.88 -22.00
CA PRO A 250 -15.14 -31.44 -20.62
C PRO A 250 -13.83 -31.53 -19.82
N ALA A 251 -12.96 -32.50 -20.15
CA ALA A 251 -11.65 -32.63 -19.52
C ALA A 251 -10.74 -31.44 -19.85
N LEU A 252 -10.61 -31.09 -21.13
CA LEU A 252 -9.80 -29.95 -21.57
C LEU A 252 -10.34 -28.61 -21.05
N ARG A 253 -11.66 -28.47 -20.95
CA ARG A 253 -12.30 -27.29 -20.32
C ARG A 253 -11.96 -27.18 -18.83
N ARG A 254 -12.04 -28.28 -18.08
CA ARG A 254 -11.65 -28.31 -16.66
C ARG A 254 -10.17 -28.00 -16.47
N LEU A 255 -9.30 -28.53 -17.33
CA LEU A 255 -7.87 -28.22 -17.31
C LEU A 255 -7.62 -26.72 -17.47
N LEU A 256 -8.23 -26.07 -18.47
CA LEU A 256 -8.12 -24.62 -18.67
C LEU A 256 -8.63 -23.83 -17.46
N GLN A 257 -9.75 -24.22 -16.85
CA GLN A 257 -10.28 -23.59 -15.64
C GLN A 257 -9.31 -23.69 -14.46
N ARG A 258 -8.67 -24.84 -14.28
CA ARG A 258 -7.67 -25.06 -13.23
C ARG A 258 -6.34 -24.34 -13.52
N CYS A 259 -5.99 -24.07 -14.77
CA CYS A 259 -4.83 -23.25 -15.13
C CYS A 259 -5.11 -21.74 -14.97
N LEU A 260 -6.32 -21.29 -15.34
CA LEU A 260 -6.71 -19.88 -15.40
C LEU A 260 -7.41 -19.38 -14.13
N SER A 261 -7.15 -20.03 -12.99
CA SER A 261 -7.57 -19.51 -11.69
C SER A 261 -6.68 -18.33 -11.27
N LYS A 262 -7.30 -17.20 -10.93
CA LYS A 262 -6.58 -15.98 -10.54
C LYS A 262 -5.91 -16.10 -9.18
N ASP A 263 -6.46 -16.91 -8.28
CA ASP A 263 -5.80 -17.27 -7.02
C ASP A 263 -4.86 -18.46 -7.28
N PRO A 264 -3.53 -18.30 -7.13
CA PRO A 264 -2.58 -19.37 -7.37
C PRO A 264 -2.77 -20.57 -6.43
N ARG A 265 -3.47 -20.43 -5.29
CA ARG A 265 -3.79 -21.56 -4.39
C ARG A 265 -4.84 -22.51 -4.98
N HIS A 266 -5.71 -21.98 -5.85
CA HIS A 266 -6.75 -22.72 -6.56
C HIS A 266 -6.34 -23.14 -7.97
N ARG A 267 -5.13 -22.75 -8.42
CA ARG A 267 -4.55 -23.20 -9.68
C ARG A 267 -4.04 -24.64 -9.54
N LEU A 268 -3.68 -25.30 -10.64
CA LEU A 268 -2.86 -26.52 -10.54
C LEU A 268 -1.60 -26.22 -9.72
N HIS A 269 -1.26 -27.13 -8.81
CA HIS A 269 -0.10 -26.96 -7.95
C HIS A 269 1.19 -27.27 -8.72
N HIS A 270 1.15 -28.25 -9.63
CA HIS A 270 2.28 -28.62 -10.48
C HIS A 270 1.85 -28.80 -11.94
N ILE A 271 2.70 -28.42 -12.90
CA ILE A 271 2.41 -28.59 -14.34
C ILE A 271 2.33 -30.08 -14.76
N ALA A 272 2.90 -30.99 -13.96
CA ALA A 272 2.78 -32.44 -14.13
C ALA A 272 1.30 -32.89 -14.14
N ASP A 273 0.44 -32.25 -13.36
CA ASP A 273 -1.00 -32.54 -13.33
C ASP A 273 -1.64 -32.26 -14.70
N ALA A 274 -1.25 -31.16 -15.35
CA ALA A 274 -1.72 -30.84 -16.70
C ALA A 274 -1.26 -31.87 -17.73
N ARG A 275 -0.01 -32.33 -17.64
CA ARG A 275 0.51 -33.38 -18.53
C ARG A 275 -0.29 -34.68 -18.37
N ILE A 276 -0.52 -35.13 -17.14
CA ILE A 276 -1.26 -36.36 -16.85
C ILE A 276 -2.69 -36.27 -17.40
N GLU A 277 -3.37 -35.14 -17.21
CA GLU A 277 -4.73 -34.92 -17.74
C GLU A 277 -4.77 -34.91 -19.28
N LEU A 278 -3.77 -34.32 -19.93
CA LEU A 278 -3.66 -34.29 -21.39
C LEU A 278 -3.36 -35.69 -21.96
N GLU A 279 -2.49 -36.47 -21.32
CA GLU A 279 -2.15 -37.84 -21.73
C GLU A 279 -3.30 -38.83 -21.47
N ALA A 280 -4.11 -38.62 -20.44
CA ALA A 280 -5.31 -39.42 -20.16
C ALA A 280 -6.47 -39.19 -21.15
N THR A 281 -6.35 -38.17 -22.01
CA THR A 281 -7.33 -37.85 -23.07
C THR A 281 -6.98 -38.53 -24.41
N ASP A 282 -5.89 -39.31 -24.44
CA ASP A 282 -5.46 -40.13 -25.59
C ASP A 282 -6.32 -41.42 -25.69
N PRO A 283 -6.92 -41.78 -26.87
CA PRO A 283 -7.95 -42.82 -26.97
C PRO A 283 -7.53 -44.28 -26.72
N ASP A 284 -6.27 -44.57 -26.40
CA ASP A 284 -5.70 -45.94 -26.48
C ASP A 284 -5.71 -46.78 -25.18
N LEU A 285 -6.52 -46.41 -24.16
CA LEU A 285 -6.64 -47.20 -22.93
C LEU A 285 -7.99 -47.95 -22.84
N PRO A 286 -8.00 -49.30 -22.77
CA PRO A 286 -9.23 -50.09 -22.83
C PRO A 286 -10.02 -50.06 -21.51
N SER A 287 -11.25 -49.56 -21.56
CA SER A 287 -12.21 -49.63 -20.46
C SER A 287 -12.83 -51.03 -20.36
N VAL A 288 -12.55 -51.74 -19.27
CA VAL A 288 -13.17 -53.03 -18.96
C VAL A 288 -14.56 -52.81 -18.36
N VAL A 289 -15.59 -53.15 -19.13
CA VAL A 289 -16.97 -53.29 -18.66
C VAL A 289 -17.15 -54.69 -18.06
N ARG A 290 -17.69 -54.79 -16.84
CA ARG A 290 -18.48 -55.97 -16.45
C ARG A 290 -19.75 -55.60 -15.67
N SER A 291 -20.85 -56.14 -16.19
CA SER A 291 -22.20 -56.26 -15.63
C SER A 291 -22.21 -56.91 -14.24
N SER A 292 -23.17 -56.64 -13.36
CA SER A 292 -24.50 -57.27 -13.43
C SER A 292 -25.58 -56.52 -12.62
N ARG A 293 -26.70 -56.26 -13.31
CA ARG A 293 -27.99 -55.79 -12.79
C ARG A 293 -28.66 -56.82 -11.87
N GLY A 294 -29.51 -56.34 -10.97
CA GLY A 294 -30.69 -57.10 -10.57
C GLY A 294 -31.33 -56.68 -9.26
N TYR A 295 -30.56 -56.65 -8.17
CA TYR A 295 -31.15 -56.65 -6.82
C TYR A 295 -31.03 -55.32 -6.05
N TRP A 296 -30.16 -54.40 -6.47
CA TRP A 296 -29.87 -53.16 -5.73
C TRP A 296 -30.79 -51.98 -6.07
N ILE A 297 -31.55 -52.04 -7.16
CA ILE A 297 -32.37 -50.91 -7.63
C ILE A 297 -33.55 -50.63 -6.68
N ALA A 298 -34.14 -51.65 -6.05
CA ALA A 298 -35.26 -51.45 -5.13
C ALA A 298 -34.83 -50.85 -3.78
N ILE A 299 -33.64 -51.19 -3.27
CA ILE A 299 -33.09 -50.61 -2.04
C ILE A 299 -32.55 -49.20 -2.31
N ALA A 300 -31.96 -48.97 -3.49
CA ALA A 300 -31.48 -47.66 -3.90
C ALA A 300 -32.61 -46.64 -4.04
N VAL A 301 -33.80 -47.00 -4.54
CA VAL A 301 -34.90 -46.03 -4.70
C VAL A 301 -35.48 -45.56 -3.35
N LEU A 302 -35.57 -46.44 -2.35
CA LEU A 302 -36.01 -46.08 -1.00
C LEU A 302 -34.92 -45.32 -0.22
N ALA A 303 -33.65 -45.70 -0.40
CA ALA A 303 -32.52 -44.98 0.16
C ALA A 303 -32.35 -43.60 -0.47
N ILE A 304 -32.57 -43.45 -1.79
CA ILE A 304 -32.52 -42.18 -2.53
C ILE A 304 -33.68 -41.29 -2.10
N ALA A 305 -34.90 -41.79 -1.95
CA ALA A 305 -36.03 -40.97 -1.48
C ALA A 305 -35.80 -40.44 -0.04
N ALA A 306 -35.31 -41.30 0.85
CA ALA A 306 -34.98 -40.93 2.23
C ALA A 306 -33.77 -39.99 2.29
N THR A 307 -32.72 -40.20 1.47
CA THR A 307 -31.59 -39.27 1.38
C THR A 307 -31.97 -37.97 0.69
N THR A 308 -32.83 -37.94 -0.32
CA THR A 308 -33.31 -36.68 -0.93
C THR A 308 -34.15 -35.85 0.03
N ALA A 309 -34.98 -36.49 0.86
CA ALA A 309 -35.73 -35.79 1.90
C ALA A 309 -34.81 -35.29 3.03
N LEU A 310 -33.78 -36.08 3.39
CA LEU A 310 -32.79 -35.67 4.39
C LEU A 310 -31.82 -34.61 3.85
N THR A 311 -31.40 -34.66 2.58
CA THR A 311 -30.57 -33.64 1.94
C THR A 311 -31.36 -32.39 1.62
N ALA A 312 -32.66 -32.46 1.31
CA ALA A 312 -33.49 -31.27 1.17
C ALA A 312 -33.79 -30.60 2.53
N ALA A 313 -33.86 -31.38 3.62
CA ALA A 313 -34.00 -30.85 4.98
C ALA A 313 -32.66 -30.42 5.63
N LEU A 314 -31.53 -30.89 5.11
CA LEU A 314 -30.18 -30.59 5.60
C LEU A 314 -29.31 -29.82 4.60
N TRP A 315 -29.82 -29.35 3.45
CA TRP A 315 -29.04 -28.51 2.53
C TRP A 315 -28.78 -27.16 3.21
N PRO A 316 -27.57 -26.88 3.71
CA PRO A 316 -27.25 -25.56 4.19
C PRO A 316 -27.00 -24.75 2.92
N THR A 317 -27.89 -23.80 2.64
CA THR A 317 -27.63 -22.52 1.97
C THR A 317 -26.22 -22.32 1.35
N ALA A 318 -25.87 -23.07 0.29
CA ALA A 318 -24.62 -22.87 -0.43
C ALA A 318 -24.62 -21.52 -1.18
N ASP A 319 -25.81 -21.05 -1.58
CA ASP A 319 -26.03 -19.70 -2.12
C ASP A 319 -25.86 -18.58 -1.08
N LYS A 320 -25.83 -18.88 0.24
CA LYS A 320 -25.48 -17.87 1.26
C LYS A 320 -23.98 -17.78 1.50
N ALA A 321 -23.23 -18.87 1.39
CA ALA A 321 -21.79 -18.85 1.64
C ALA A 321 -21.01 -18.06 0.56
N GLU A 322 -21.44 -18.09 -0.71
CA GLU A 322 -20.86 -17.24 -1.77
C GLU A 322 -21.26 -15.76 -1.64
N ALA A 323 -22.45 -15.47 -1.09
CA ALA A 323 -22.87 -14.09 -0.79
C ALA A 323 -22.17 -13.52 0.46
N GLU A 324 -21.69 -14.37 1.37
CA GLU A 324 -21.02 -13.99 2.62
C GLU A 324 -19.55 -13.58 2.43
N ASP A 325 -18.94 -13.85 1.27
CA ASP A 325 -17.53 -13.55 0.99
C ASP A 325 -17.31 -12.57 -0.18
N ALA A 326 -18.37 -11.89 -0.67
CA ALA A 326 -18.25 -10.94 -1.78
C ALA A 326 -17.70 -9.59 -1.29
N ASN A 327 -16.54 -9.13 -1.80
CA ASN A 327 -16.01 -7.79 -1.50
C ASN A 327 -17.09 -6.75 -1.87
N PRO A 328 -17.52 -5.85 -0.96
CA PRO A 328 -18.61 -4.90 -1.24
C PRO A 328 -18.29 -3.92 -2.37
N LEU A 329 -17.00 -3.73 -2.68
CA LEU A 329 -16.55 -2.89 -3.81
C LEU A 329 -16.39 -3.69 -5.11
N ALA A 330 -16.68 -5.00 -5.12
CA ALA A 330 -16.57 -5.83 -6.32
C ALA A 330 -17.51 -5.32 -7.43
N GLY A 331 -16.93 -4.93 -8.57
CA GLY A 331 -17.68 -4.36 -9.69
C GLY A 331 -18.23 -2.95 -9.44
N ALA A 332 -17.77 -2.26 -8.38
CA ALA A 332 -18.08 -0.86 -8.17
C ALA A 332 -17.42 0.02 -9.24
N ARG A 333 -18.09 1.13 -9.60
CA ARG A 333 -17.58 2.11 -10.55
C ARG A 333 -16.93 3.27 -9.82
N PHE A 334 -15.67 3.55 -10.12
CA PHE A 334 -14.91 4.68 -9.58
C PHE A 334 -14.94 5.83 -10.59
N THR A 335 -15.33 7.02 -10.14
CA THR A 335 -15.38 8.24 -10.96
C THR A 335 -14.75 9.38 -10.19
N ARG A 336 -13.67 9.97 -10.72
CA ARG A 336 -13.08 11.19 -10.17
C ARG A 336 -14.11 12.33 -10.25
N VAL A 337 -14.32 13.03 -9.13
CA VAL A 337 -15.32 14.09 -8.98
C VAL A 337 -14.68 15.47 -9.09
N THR A 338 -13.51 15.65 -8.50
CA THR A 338 -12.72 16.89 -8.58
C THR A 338 -11.51 16.70 -9.48
N ASP A 339 -11.26 17.64 -10.38
CA ASP A 339 -10.12 17.64 -11.31
C ASP A 339 -9.61 19.08 -11.49
N PHE A 340 -9.25 19.69 -10.38
CA PHE A 340 -8.68 21.04 -10.33
C PHE A 340 -7.53 21.09 -9.32
N PRO A 341 -6.63 22.08 -9.40
CA PRO A 341 -5.52 22.21 -8.46
C PRO A 341 -6.03 22.48 -7.03
N GLY A 342 -5.44 21.82 -6.04
CA GLY A 342 -5.78 21.97 -4.63
C GLY A 342 -5.76 20.62 -3.92
N ALA A 343 -6.08 20.64 -2.64
CA ALA A 343 -6.38 19.46 -1.86
C ALA A 343 -7.83 19.49 -1.39
N GLU A 344 -8.58 18.42 -1.62
CA GLU A 344 -9.98 18.28 -1.22
C GLU A 344 -10.16 17.27 -0.09
N TYR A 345 -10.46 17.76 1.12
CA TYR A 345 -10.61 16.95 2.32
C TYR A 345 -12.08 16.77 2.74
N ASP A 346 -12.30 15.78 3.61
CA ASP A 346 -13.54 15.52 4.35
C ASP A 346 -14.81 15.42 3.49
N ALA A 347 -14.68 14.97 2.25
CA ALA A 347 -15.80 14.90 1.34
C ALA A 347 -16.97 14.07 1.93
N ALA A 348 -18.18 14.57 1.71
CA ALA A 348 -19.42 13.98 2.18
C ALA A 348 -20.47 14.00 1.07
N ILE A 349 -21.30 12.96 1.02
CA ILE A 349 -22.38 12.83 0.04
C ILE A 349 -23.74 13.05 0.71
N SER A 350 -24.68 13.69 0.01
CA SER A 350 -26.04 13.89 0.51
C SER A 350 -26.77 12.54 0.69
N PRO A 351 -27.74 12.43 1.61
CA PRO A 351 -28.50 11.22 1.85
C PRO A 351 -29.13 10.62 0.58
N ASP A 352 -29.58 11.48 -0.34
CA ASP A 352 -30.16 11.08 -1.62
C ASP A 352 -29.13 10.77 -2.73
N GLY A 353 -27.84 10.93 -2.45
CA GLY A 353 -26.74 10.62 -3.35
C GLY A 353 -26.59 11.58 -4.54
N ARG A 354 -27.15 12.79 -4.47
CA ARG A 354 -27.13 13.78 -5.57
C ARG A 354 -26.11 14.90 -5.42
N PHE A 355 -25.77 15.27 -4.19
CA PHE A 355 -24.84 16.37 -3.90
C PHE A 355 -23.61 15.85 -3.18
N VAL A 356 -22.50 16.54 -3.38
CA VAL A 356 -21.25 16.32 -2.68
C VAL A 356 -20.78 17.65 -2.09
N THR A 357 -20.29 17.61 -0.86
CA THR A 357 -19.65 18.73 -0.17
C THR A 357 -18.26 18.31 0.28
N PHE A 358 -17.30 19.24 0.27
CA PHE A 358 -15.92 19.00 0.67
C PHE A 358 -15.24 20.33 1.00
N VAL A 359 -14.07 20.25 1.61
CA VAL A 359 -13.26 21.43 1.93
C VAL A 359 -12.07 21.50 0.98
N SER A 360 -11.78 22.66 0.39
CA SER A 360 -10.68 22.82 -0.57
C SER A 360 -9.93 24.14 -0.42
N ASP A 361 -8.62 24.10 -0.62
CA ASP A 361 -7.70 25.26 -0.65
C ASP A 361 -7.46 25.82 -2.06
N ARG A 362 -8.23 25.36 -3.06
CA ARG A 362 -8.03 25.76 -4.47
C ARG A 362 -8.03 27.27 -4.75
N ASP A 363 -8.75 28.04 -3.93
CA ASP A 363 -8.94 29.49 -4.07
C ASP A 363 -8.27 30.28 -2.92
N GLY A 364 -7.33 29.67 -2.18
CA GLY A 364 -6.65 30.27 -1.03
C GLY A 364 -6.78 29.42 0.25
N PRO A 365 -7.07 30.01 1.42
CA PRO A 365 -7.34 29.22 2.63
C PRO A 365 -8.51 28.26 2.42
N PHE A 366 -8.49 27.09 3.05
CA PHE A 366 -9.55 26.09 2.91
C PHE A 366 -10.97 26.66 3.10
N GLN A 367 -11.83 26.42 2.11
CA GLN A 367 -13.24 26.83 2.07
C GLN A 367 -14.16 25.64 1.83
N LEU A 368 -15.45 25.79 2.17
CA LEU A 368 -16.48 24.80 1.89
C LEU A 368 -16.98 24.93 0.45
N TYR A 369 -16.94 23.82 -0.28
CA TYR A 369 -17.49 23.71 -1.63
C TYR A 369 -18.61 22.70 -1.67
N VAL A 370 -19.62 22.99 -2.48
CA VAL A 370 -20.71 22.07 -2.78
C VAL A 370 -20.99 22.03 -4.28
N GLY A 371 -21.32 20.85 -4.78
CA GLY A 371 -21.69 20.64 -6.17
C GLY A 371 -22.65 19.47 -6.35
N GLN A 372 -23.35 19.45 -7.48
CA GLN A 372 -24.15 18.31 -7.88
C GLN A 372 -23.24 17.28 -8.57
N ILE A 373 -23.38 16.00 -8.20
CA ILE A 373 -22.59 14.92 -8.78
C ILE A 373 -22.85 14.83 -10.29
N GLY A 374 -21.76 14.84 -11.08
CA GLY A 374 -21.80 14.76 -12.55
C GLY A 374 -21.98 16.09 -13.27
N ALA A 375 -22.21 17.21 -12.56
CA ALA A 375 -22.30 18.53 -13.18
C ALA A 375 -20.93 19.14 -13.50
N GLY A 376 -19.89 18.82 -12.71
CA GLY A 376 -18.54 19.37 -12.85
C GLY A 376 -18.35 20.76 -12.22
N ASP A 377 -19.43 21.42 -11.80
CA ASP A 377 -19.40 22.74 -11.18
C ASP A 377 -19.50 22.66 -9.65
N PHE A 378 -18.54 23.28 -8.96
CA PHE A 378 -18.50 23.39 -7.50
C PHE A 378 -18.44 24.84 -7.08
N ARG A 379 -19.38 25.24 -6.23
CA ARG A 379 -19.46 26.61 -5.71
C ARG A 379 -19.01 26.67 -4.27
N LYS A 380 -18.29 27.74 -3.94
CA LYS A 380 -17.99 28.12 -2.57
C LYS A 380 -19.28 28.47 -1.85
N LEU A 381 -19.47 27.95 -0.64
CA LEU A 381 -20.72 28.10 0.12
C LEU A 381 -20.60 29.06 1.31
N ASN A 382 -19.41 29.18 1.89
CA ASN A 382 -19.09 30.05 3.03
C ASN A 382 -18.49 31.40 2.59
N SER A 383 -18.56 32.42 3.46
CA SER A 383 -17.93 33.73 3.24
C SER A 383 -16.42 33.70 3.46
N ASP A 384 -15.68 34.66 2.89
CA ASP A 384 -14.23 34.81 3.06
C ASP A 384 -13.82 34.99 4.54
N ASP A 385 -14.69 35.57 5.37
CA ASP A 385 -14.47 35.72 6.82
C ASP A 385 -14.53 34.40 7.61
N PHE A 386 -14.85 33.29 6.94
CA PHE A 386 -14.95 31.96 7.52
C PHE A 386 -13.94 31.04 6.84
N THR A 387 -12.69 31.05 7.31
CA THR A 387 -11.64 30.14 6.85
C THR A 387 -11.59 28.90 7.72
N MET A 388 -11.35 27.74 7.11
CA MET A 388 -10.99 26.54 7.84
C MET A 388 -9.47 26.49 7.92
N ASP A 389 -8.86 27.01 8.99
CA ASP A 389 -7.39 27.19 9.05
C ASP A 389 -6.60 25.87 8.94
N ASP A 390 -7.25 24.72 9.14
CA ASP A 390 -6.70 23.40 8.80
C ASP A 390 -7.84 22.38 8.55
N ALA A 391 -8.06 22.01 7.28
CA ALA A 391 -9.03 20.98 6.88
C ALA A 391 -8.45 19.54 6.98
N ARG A 392 -7.18 19.38 7.36
CA ARG A 392 -6.53 18.08 7.60
C ARG A 392 -6.90 17.50 8.99
N ALA A 393 -8.07 17.90 9.50
CA ALA A 393 -8.48 17.64 10.87
C ALA A 393 -8.53 16.14 11.18
N ALA A 394 -8.23 15.78 12.43
CA ALA A 394 -8.32 14.38 12.93
C ALA A 394 -9.72 13.78 12.94
N VAL A 395 -10.73 14.57 12.60
CA VAL A 395 -12.14 14.26 12.72
C VAL A 395 -12.87 14.90 11.56
N ARG A 396 -14.01 14.31 11.16
CA ARG A 396 -14.82 14.81 10.06
C ARG A 396 -15.33 16.21 10.36
N SER A 397 -15.10 17.12 9.42
CA SER A 397 -15.41 18.54 9.56
C SER A 397 -16.70 18.97 8.84
N VAL A 398 -17.17 18.17 7.88
CA VAL A 398 -18.36 18.52 7.08
C VAL A 398 -19.26 17.32 6.83
N GLY A 399 -20.55 17.58 6.65
CA GLY A 399 -21.52 16.58 6.21
C GLY A 399 -22.91 17.17 5.99
N PHE A 400 -23.89 16.30 5.75
CA PHE A 400 -25.29 16.69 5.54
C PHE A 400 -26.14 16.33 6.76
N ASN A 401 -27.25 17.04 6.95
CA ASN A 401 -28.33 16.57 7.81
C ASN A 401 -29.07 15.39 7.16
N SER A 402 -30.01 14.80 7.90
CA SER A 402 -30.75 13.58 7.49
C SER A 402 -31.55 13.71 6.19
N ASP A 403 -32.07 14.89 5.86
CA ASP A 403 -32.84 15.13 4.64
C ASP A 403 -32.02 15.72 3.48
N GLY A 404 -30.77 16.09 3.72
CA GLY A 404 -29.86 16.68 2.73
C GLY A 404 -30.15 18.14 2.39
N SER A 405 -31.09 18.81 3.06
CA SER A 405 -31.41 20.22 2.82
C SER A 405 -30.36 21.18 3.39
N GLU A 406 -29.53 20.71 4.32
CA GLU A 406 -28.54 21.52 5.01
C GLU A 406 -27.19 20.80 5.15
N ILE A 407 -26.13 21.60 5.21
CA ILE A 407 -24.76 21.15 5.43
C ILE A 407 -24.35 21.58 6.84
N TRP A 408 -23.82 20.64 7.61
CA TRP A 408 -23.17 20.92 8.87
C TRP A 408 -21.67 21.12 8.67
N LEU A 409 -21.11 21.99 9.50
CA LEU A 409 -19.71 22.35 9.56
C LEU A 409 -19.27 22.27 11.03
N GLY A 410 -18.25 21.50 11.31
CA GLY A 410 -17.58 21.42 12.61
C GLY A 410 -16.10 21.12 12.40
N GLY A 411 -15.32 20.97 13.47
CA GLY A 411 -13.88 20.70 13.30
C GLY A 411 -13.04 21.93 12.94
N GLY A 412 -11.71 21.78 13.02
CA GLY A 412 -10.75 22.89 12.84
C GLY A 412 -10.73 23.90 14.00
N PRO A 413 -10.59 25.21 13.75
CA PRO A 413 -10.65 26.25 14.79
C PRO A 413 -12.06 26.48 15.35
N LEU A 414 -13.10 25.87 14.74
CA LEU A 414 -14.48 25.99 15.19
C LEU A 414 -14.70 25.10 16.42
N ARG A 415 -14.82 25.75 17.59
CA ARG A 415 -15.23 25.08 18.84
C ARG A 415 -16.74 24.82 18.86
N ARG A 416 -17.38 24.53 17.72
CA ARG A 416 -18.85 24.36 17.61
C ARG A 416 -19.26 23.79 16.25
N VAL A 417 -20.33 22.99 16.24
CA VAL A 417 -21.05 22.62 15.01
C VAL A 417 -22.00 23.73 14.59
N ARG A 418 -21.95 24.09 13.30
CA ARG A 418 -22.81 25.06 12.64
C ARG A 418 -23.56 24.43 11.48
N MET A 419 -24.68 25.02 11.09
CA MET A 419 -25.55 24.55 10.02
C MET A 419 -25.75 25.66 8.98
N MET A 420 -25.86 25.26 7.72
CA MET A 420 -26.20 26.18 6.64
C MET A 420 -27.06 25.51 5.55
N PRO A 421 -27.96 26.26 4.89
CA PRO A 421 -28.76 25.72 3.80
C PRO A 421 -27.89 25.27 2.62
N LEU A 422 -28.23 24.13 2.01
CA LEU A 422 -27.56 23.59 0.82
C LEU A 422 -27.50 24.61 -0.32
N LEU A 423 -28.57 25.41 -0.48
CA LEU A 423 -28.69 26.42 -1.52
C LEU A 423 -27.90 27.71 -1.24
N GLY A 424 -27.23 27.81 -0.09
CA GLY A 424 -26.56 29.01 0.38
C GLY A 424 -27.48 29.84 1.26
N GLY A 425 -26.91 30.66 2.15
CA GLY A 425 -27.65 31.45 3.13
C GLY A 425 -26.83 31.70 4.40
N SER A 426 -27.48 32.20 5.44
CA SER A 426 -26.83 32.49 6.72
C SER A 426 -26.48 31.21 7.47
N VAL A 427 -25.23 31.12 7.91
CA VAL A 427 -24.76 30.08 8.84
C VAL A 427 -25.37 30.34 10.23
N ARG A 428 -25.85 29.29 10.90
CA ARG A 428 -26.30 29.36 12.29
C ARG A 428 -25.53 28.39 13.18
N ASN A 429 -25.43 28.71 14.46
CA ASN A 429 -24.98 27.73 15.44
C ASN A 429 -26.03 26.64 15.57
N PHE A 430 -25.57 25.40 15.63
CA PHE A 430 -26.36 24.23 15.96
C PHE A 430 -25.96 23.86 17.39
N LEU A 431 -25.07 22.88 17.57
CA LEU A 431 -24.68 22.38 18.88
C LEU A 431 -23.91 23.35 19.80
N SER A 432 -23.73 22.93 21.05
CA SER A 432 -22.97 23.64 22.09
C SER A 432 -21.49 23.83 21.74
N GLU A 433 -20.82 24.70 22.49
CA GLU A 433 -19.37 24.84 22.40
C GLU A 433 -18.65 23.51 22.64
N GLU A 434 -17.49 23.35 22.01
CA GLU A 434 -16.67 22.15 21.90
C GLU A 434 -17.23 21.00 21.05
N SER A 435 -18.48 21.07 20.55
CA SER A 435 -19.01 20.04 19.65
C SER A 435 -18.31 20.05 18.29
N VAL A 436 -17.95 18.88 17.75
CA VAL A 436 -17.08 18.78 16.56
C VAL A 436 -17.69 18.01 15.38
N THR A 437 -18.03 16.73 15.58
CA THR A 437 -18.58 15.87 14.52
C THR A 437 -19.96 15.40 14.94
N VAL A 438 -20.92 15.43 14.02
CA VAL A 438 -22.31 15.01 14.25
C VAL A 438 -22.78 14.05 13.16
N ALA A 439 -23.61 13.07 13.54
CA ALA A 439 -24.27 12.15 12.61
C ALA A 439 -25.73 11.91 13.05
N TRP A 440 -26.63 11.76 12.08
CA TRP A 440 -28.06 11.53 12.31
C TRP A 440 -28.37 10.04 12.37
N SER A 441 -29.38 9.69 13.18
CA SER A 441 -29.96 8.35 13.18
C SER A 441 -30.60 8.02 11.83
N PRO A 442 -30.75 6.72 11.47
CA PRO A 442 -31.33 6.33 10.18
C PRO A 442 -32.75 6.88 9.92
N ASP A 443 -33.53 7.09 10.98
CA ASP A 443 -34.87 7.70 10.93
C ASP A 443 -34.85 9.23 10.97
N GLY A 444 -33.67 9.83 11.14
CA GLY A 444 -33.44 11.27 11.20
C GLY A 444 -33.93 11.96 12.48
N THR A 445 -34.42 11.22 13.48
CA THR A 445 -35.05 11.81 14.67
C THR A 445 -34.03 12.22 15.74
N GLN A 446 -32.87 11.56 15.78
CA GLN A 446 -31.81 11.77 16.76
C GLN A 446 -30.47 12.07 16.09
N ILE A 447 -29.55 12.61 16.89
CA ILE A 447 -28.16 12.86 16.50
C ILE A 447 -27.21 12.27 17.54
N VAL A 448 -26.04 11.88 17.06
CA VAL A 448 -24.88 11.55 17.89
C VAL A 448 -23.77 12.55 17.61
N TYR A 449 -23.09 13.01 18.65
CA TYR A 449 -21.95 13.93 18.51
C TYR A 449 -20.94 13.74 19.65
N HIS A 450 -19.71 14.20 19.45
CA HIS A 450 -18.69 14.25 20.50
C HIS A 450 -18.20 15.68 20.71
N GLU A 451 -17.70 15.94 21.93
CA GLU A 451 -17.09 17.23 22.31
C GLU A 451 -15.57 17.13 22.36
N ARG A 452 -14.85 18.21 22.08
CA ARG A 452 -13.38 18.26 21.99
C ARG A 452 -12.68 18.54 23.33
N VAL A 453 -13.17 17.90 24.38
CA VAL A 453 -12.59 17.99 25.74
C VAL A 453 -11.86 16.70 26.10
N ALA A 454 -11.21 16.65 27.26
CA ALA A 454 -10.50 15.45 27.71
C ALA A 454 -11.39 14.19 27.60
N GLY A 455 -10.95 13.23 26.78
CA GLY A 455 -11.65 11.98 26.54
C GLY A 455 -12.61 11.97 25.34
N ASP A 456 -12.89 13.10 24.71
CA ASP A 456 -13.89 13.22 23.64
C ASP A 456 -15.27 12.59 24.01
N PRO A 457 -15.95 13.08 25.06
CA PRO A 457 -17.20 12.49 25.52
C PRO A 457 -18.26 12.49 24.42
N LEU A 458 -18.99 11.39 24.34
CA LEU A 458 -20.00 11.12 23.32
C LEU A 458 -21.40 11.36 23.87
N TYR A 459 -22.25 12.00 23.08
CA TYR A 459 -23.62 12.37 23.44
C TYR A 459 -24.62 11.92 22.37
N ILE A 460 -25.85 11.67 22.80
CA ILE A 460 -27.03 11.55 21.94
C ILE A 460 -28.02 12.63 22.32
N ALA A 461 -28.63 13.28 21.34
CA ALA A 461 -29.70 14.26 21.50
C ALA A 461 -30.78 14.05 20.42
N ASP A 462 -31.93 14.68 20.59
CA ASP A 462 -32.91 14.81 19.50
C ASP A 462 -32.33 15.69 18.38
N SER A 463 -32.81 15.53 17.16
CA SER A 463 -32.35 16.28 15.97
C SER A 463 -32.58 17.80 16.05
N ASN A 464 -33.46 18.26 16.95
CA ASN A 464 -33.68 19.65 17.32
C ASN A 464 -32.87 20.07 18.57
N GLU A 465 -31.89 19.26 18.96
CA GLU A 465 -30.93 19.50 20.05
C GLU A 465 -31.52 19.40 21.46
N THR A 466 -32.77 18.97 21.61
CA THR A 466 -33.35 18.72 22.93
C THR A 466 -32.91 17.37 23.49
N ASN A 467 -33.10 17.18 24.80
CA ASN A 467 -32.87 15.90 25.47
C ASN A 467 -31.45 15.32 25.31
N SER A 468 -30.43 16.18 25.22
CA SER A 468 -29.03 15.75 25.16
C SER A 468 -28.62 14.97 26.41
N ARG A 469 -28.01 13.81 26.20
CA ARG A 469 -27.44 12.96 27.25
C ARG A 469 -26.09 12.39 26.84
N LYS A 470 -25.17 12.35 27.80
CA LYS A 470 -23.85 11.71 27.63
C LYS A 470 -24.00 10.19 27.68
N ILE A 471 -23.34 9.48 26.77
CA ILE A 471 -23.34 8.01 26.71
C ILE A 471 -21.97 7.40 26.94
N LEU A 472 -20.87 8.14 26.71
CA LEU A 472 -19.52 7.65 26.96
C LEU A 472 -18.55 8.79 27.33
N SER A 473 -17.60 8.52 28.24
CA SER A 473 -16.61 9.51 28.70
C SER A 473 -15.33 8.80 29.17
N PRO A 474 -14.34 8.59 28.30
CA PRO A 474 -13.06 7.97 28.67
C PRO A 474 -12.14 9.01 29.35
N PRO A 475 -11.01 8.58 29.93
CA PRO A 475 -10.01 9.49 30.49
C PRO A 475 -9.26 10.28 29.40
N ALA A 476 -8.53 11.33 29.81
CA ALA A 476 -7.60 12.05 28.94
C ALA A 476 -6.58 11.12 28.27
N GLY A 477 -6.11 11.48 27.07
CA GLY A 477 -5.23 10.66 26.23
C GLY A 477 -5.96 9.55 25.43
N THR A 478 -7.17 9.14 25.85
CA THR A 478 -8.04 8.27 25.05
C THR A 478 -9.03 9.11 24.26
N HIS A 479 -9.08 8.92 22.94
CA HIS A 479 -9.91 9.69 22.03
C HIS A 479 -11.00 8.84 21.39
N GLN A 480 -12.09 9.50 20.96
CA GLN A 480 -13.22 8.87 20.27
C GLN A 480 -13.68 9.74 19.11
N HIS A 481 -13.42 9.29 17.90
CA HIS A 481 -13.62 10.06 16.68
C HIS A 481 -14.66 9.40 15.77
N TYR A 482 -15.21 10.20 14.86
CA TYR A 482 -16.09 9.74 13.78
C TYR A 482 -17.32 8.92 14.25
N PRO A 483 -18.13 9.42 15.21
CA PRO A 483 -19.31 8.69 15.64
C PRO A 483 -20.35 8.61 14.51
N VAL A 484 -20.87 7.40 14.25
CA VAL A 484 -21.89 7.14 13.23
C VAL A 484 -22.89 6.09 13.73
N TRP A 485 -24.13 6.19 13.30
CA TRP A 485 -25.18 5.21 13.64
C TRP A 485 -25.04 3.95 12.78
N SER A 486 -25.32 2.80 13.36
CA SER A 486 -25.59 1.57 12.60
C SER A 486 -26.84 1.73 11.74
N ALA A 487 -26.93 0.96 10.65
CA ALA A 487 -28.07 1.01 9.74
C ALA A 487 -29.42 0.64 10.40
N ASP A 488 -29.40 -0.14 11.48
CA ASP A 488 -30.57 -0.49 12.29
C ASP A 488 -30.89 0.53 13.40
N GLY A 489 -30.04 1.54 13.61
CA GLY A 489 -30.20 2.56 14.63
C GLY A 489 -29.97 2.09 16.08
N LEU A 490 -29.46 0.86 16.29
CA LEU A 490 -29.29 0.30 17.64
C LEU A 490 -27.89 0.51 18.24
N TRP A 491 -26.91 0.86 17.43
CA TRP A 491 -25.51 0.99 17.80
C TRP A 491 -24.92 2.29 17.29
N ILE A 492 -23.92 2.82 18.01
CA ILE A 492 -23.03 3.86 17.51
C ILE A 492 -21.66 3.23 17.28
N TYR A 493 -21.16 3.31 16.05
CA TYR A 493 -19.77 2.99 15.71
C TYR A 493 -18.88 4.23 15.88
N MET A 494 -17.62 4.03 16.27
CA MET A 494 -16.63 5.08 16.41
C MET A 494 -15.21 4.52 16.26
N ALA A 495 -14.27 5.36 15.86
CA ALA A 495 -12.85 5.06 16.02
C ALA A 495 -12.44 5.47 17.44
N ARG A 496 -11.88 4.56 18.23
CA ARG A 496 -11.46 4.84 19.61
C ARG A 496 -10.06 4.32 19.87
N GLY A 497 -9.24 5.12 20.55
CA GLY A 497 -7.84 4.80 20.81
C GLY A 497 -6.95 6.01 21.06
N ARG A 498 -5.70 5.95 20.58
CA ARG A 498 -4.66 6.97 20.79
C ARG A 498 -4.18 7.54 19.45
N PRO A 499 -4.64 8.74 19.04
CA PRO A 499 -4.32 9.31 17.74
C PRO A 499 -2.88 9.86 17.66
N ALA A 500 -2.24 10.21 18.78
CA ALA A 500 -0.82 10.60 18.81
C ALA A 500 0.11 9.47 18.35
N THR A 501 -0.27 8.21 18.58
CA THR A 501 0.49 7.00 18.20
C THR A 501 -0.15 6.24 17.04
N LEU A 502 -1.19 6.80 16.41
CA LEU A 502 -2.00 6.18 15.35
C LEU A 502 -2.68 4.85 15.76
N GLU A 503 -2.84 4.60 17.07
CA GLU A 503 -3.46 3.38 17.60
C GLU A 503 -4.96 3.57 17.78
N MET A 504 -5.68 3.69 16.66
CA MET A 504 -7.15 3.78 16.63
C MET A 504 -7.73 2.47 16.10
N ASP A 505 -8.76 1.96 16.78
CA ASP A 505 -9.52 0.78 16.36
C ASP A 505 -11.02 1.12 16.26
N LEU A 506 -11.78 0.26 15.57
CA LEU A 506 -13.22 0.37 15.49
C LEU A 506 -13.85 -0.16 16.79
N TRP A 507 -14.74 0.63 17.37
CA TRP A 507 -15.55 0.29 18.52
C TRP A 507 -17.02 0.53 18.22
N ARG A 508 -17.89 -0.12 18.98
CA ARG A 508 -19.32 0.20 19.01
C ARG A 508 -19.87 0.20 20.43
N VAL A 509 -20.92 0.97 20.65
CA VAL A 509 -21.67 1.02 21.92
C VAL A 509 -23.16 1.04 21.63
N ARG A 510 -23.98 0.42 22.49
CA ARG A 510 -25.44 0.54 22.36
C ARG A 510 -25.85 1.99 22.55
N VAL A 511 -26.95 2.38 21.91
CA VAL A 511 -27.48 3.75 22.01
C VAL A 511 -27.82 4.16 23.46
N ASN A 512 -28.08 3.21 24.36
CA ASN A 512 -28.28 3.49 25.78
C ASN A 512 -26.98 3.80 26.54
N GLY A 513 -25.80 3.59 25.94
CA GLY A 513 -24.47 3.75 26.55
C GLY A 513 -23.90 2.48 27.18
N GLU A 514 -24.61 1.36 27.11
CA GLU A 514 -24.17 0.05 27.60
C GLU A 514 -23.45 -0.74 26.49
N ASP A 515 -22.86 -1.88 26.85
CA ASP A 515 -22.21 -2.83 25.93
C ASP A 515 -21.17 -2.17 25.00
N LEU A 516 -20.17 -1.50 25.58
CA LEU A 516 -19.03 -0.99 24.83
C LEU A 516 -18.16 -2.17 24.34
N GLU A 517 -18.08 -2.33 23.03
CA GLU A 517 -17.39 -3.45 22.37
C GLU A 517 -16.29 -2.93 21.43
N GLN A 518 -15.10 -3.53 21.54
CA GLN A 518 -14.04 -3.37 20.54
C GLN A 518 -14.31 -4.33 19.39
N VAL A 519 -14.29 -3.81 18.17
CA VAL A 519 -14.62 -4.56 16.94
C VAL A 519 -13.36 -4.97 16.18
N THR A 520 -12.35 -4.08 16.13
CA THR A 520 -11.03 -4.40 15.58
C THR A 520 -9.97 -4.31 16.66
N HIS A 521 -8.92 -5.14 16.58
CA HIS A 521 -7.87 -5.25 17.61
C HIS A 521 -6.47 -4.92 17.08
N GLY A 522 -6.37 -4.52 15.82
CA GLY A 522 -5.11 -4.41 15.13
C GLY A 522 -4.41 -3.06 15.34
N LYS A 523 -4.97 -2.09 16.07
CA LYS A 523 -4.41 -0.73 16.23
C LYS A 523 -3.98 -0.15 14.88
N LEU A 524 -4.96 -0.03 13.99
CA LEU A 524 -4.77 0.14 12.55
C LEU A 524 -5.00 1.57 12.06
N ASP A 525 -4.96 2.58 12.94
CA ASP A 525 -5.33 3.96 12.58
C ASP A 525 -6.72 4.01 11.89
N VAL A 526 -7.72 3.34 12.47
CA VAL A 526 -9.08 3.29 11.94
C VAL A 526 -9.69 4.69 11.90
N ARG A 527 -10.28 5.07 10.76
CA ARG A 527 -10.98 6.34 10.54
C ARG A 527 -12.25 6.13 9.73
N SER A 528 -13.18 7.09 9.84
CA SER A 528 -14.41 7.17 9.04
C SER A 528 -15.21 5.86 8.92
N PRO A 529 -15.60 5.19 10.03
CA PRO A 529 -16.57 4.11 9.95
C PRO A 529 -17.83 4.59 9.21
N THR A 530 -18.30 3.77 8.29
CA THR A 530 -19.37 4.09 7.35
C THR A 530 -20.21 2.84 7.11
N PRO A 531 -21.26 2.62 7.92
CA PRO A 531 -22.24 1.57 7.67
C PRO A 531 -22.91 1.79 6.32
N ILE A 532 -22.87 0.79 5.43
CA ILE A 532 -23.53 0.85 4.12
C ILE A 532 -24.79 -0.01 4.08
N ASP A 533 -24.90 -0.98 4.98
CA ASP A 533 -26.09 -1.79 5.23
C ASP A 533 -26.04 -2.38 6.65
N ALA A 534 -26.98 -3.26 7.00
CA ALA A 534 -27.07 -3.88 8.33
C ALA A 534 -25.92 -4.84 8.65
N ASN A 535 -25.21 -5.34 7.63
CA ASN A 535 -24.17 -6.36 7.76
C ASN A 535 -22.77 -5.83 7.45
N THR A 536 -22.64 -4.64 6.84
CA THR A 536 -21.35 -4.16 6.33
C THR A 536 -21.03 -2.76 6.83
N VAL A 537 -19.87 -2.61 7.46
CA VAL A 537 -19.28 -1.31 7.80
C VAL A 537 -17.98 -1.13 7.02
N LEU A 538 -17.94 -0.11 6.16
CA LEU A 538 -16.70 0.32 5.52
C LEU A 538 -15.94 1.26 6.45
N TYR A 539 -14.61 1.23 6.41
CA TYR A 539 -13.76 2.17 7.14
C TYR A 539 -12.40 2.29 6.46
N SER A 540 -11.66 3.35 6.74
CA SER A 540 -10.27 3.50 6.28
C SER A 540 -9.31 3.15 7.40
N ALA A 541 -8.27 2.37 7.12
CA ALA A 541 -7.27 1.97 8.10
C ALA A 541 -5.95 1.55 7.44
N ARG A 542 -4.84 1.67 8.16
CA ARG A 542 -3.55 1.08 7.79
C ARG A 542 -3.60 -0.45 7.91
N ASP A 543 -2.69 -1.12 7.25
CA ASP A 543 -2.45 -2.55 7.42
C ASP A 543 -1.54 -2.79 8.64
N THR A 544 -1.41 -4.04 9.04
CA THR A 544 -0.60 -4.50 10.19
C THR A 544 0.89 -4.15 10.05
N ASP A 545 1.39 -4.01 8.83
CA ASP A 545 2.75 -3.58 8.51
C ASP A 545 2.93 -2.04 8.49
N GLY A 546 1.83 -1.28 8.69
CA GLY A 546 1.78 0.18 8.67
C GLY A 546 1.46 0.80 7.30
N ALA A 547 1.35 0.02 6.22
CA ALA A 547 1.02 0.52 4.89
C ALA A 547 -0.44 1.03 4.79
N GLY A 548 -0.73 1.89 3.82
CA GLY A 548 -2.06 2.51 3.64
C GLY A 548 -2.10 3.98 4.06
N PRO A 549 -3.29 4.54 4.39
CA PRO A 549 -4.56 3.85 4.70
C PRO A 549 -5.31 3.29 3.49
N TRP A 550 -5.93 2.11 3.67
CA TRP A 550 -6.75 1.41 2.68
C TRP A 550 -8.23 1.43 3.06
N LEU A 551 -9.12 1.10 2.12
CA LEU A 551 -10.53 0.82 2.45
C LEU A 551 -10.65 -0.61 2.95
N TRP A 552 -11.32 -0.78 4.08
CA TRP A 552 -11.64 -2.06 4.70
C TRP A 552 -13.15 -2.22 4.81
N ALA A 553 -13.60 -3.47 4.78
CA ALA A 553 -14.97 -3.87 5.00
C ALA A 553 -15.03 -4.85 6.18
N LEU A 554 -15.79 -4.48 7.19
CA LEU A 554 -16.18 -5.33 8.31
C LEU A 554 -17.52 -6.00 7.99
N ASP A 555 -17.58 -7.33 8.09
CA ASP A 555 -18.84 -8.05 8.23
C ASP A 555 -19.27 -8.03 9.71
N VAL A 556 -20.38 -7.37 10.00
CA VAL A 556 -20.90 -7.11 11.36
C VAL A 556 -21.35 -8.39 12.07
N ARG A 557 -21.73 -9.43 11.33
CA ARG A 557 -22.24 -10.70 11.89
C ARG A 557 -21.10 -11.57 12.38
N THR A 558 -20.01 -11.62 11.61
CA THR A 558 -18.83 -12.44 11.89
C THR A 558 -17.75 -11.68 12.66
N GLY A 559 -17.75 -10.35 12.60
CA GLY A 559 -16.68 -9.50 13.13
C GLY A 559 -15.42 -9.50 12.26
N VAL A 560 -15.43 -10.17 11.10
CA VAL A 560 -14.26 -10.29 10.24
C VAL A 560 -14.10 -9.04 9.39
N SER A 561 -12.89 -8.49 9.40
CA SER A 561 -12.50 -7.36 8.56
C SER A 561 -11.58 -7.80 7.42
N ARG A 562 -11.80 -7.25 6.24
CA ARG A 562 -10.99 -7.51 5.04
C ARG A 562 -10.75 -6.24 4.24
N ARG A 563 -9.59 -6.16 3.59
CA ARG A 563 -9.29 -5.04 2.71
C ARG A 563 -10.22 -5.08 1.50
N ALA A 564 -10.97 -4.00 1.31
CA ALA A 564 -11.93 -3.82 0.22
C ALA A 564 -11.30 -3.15 -1.01
N SER A 565 -10.33 -2.25 -0.82
CA SER A 565 -9.59 -1.62 -1.94
C SER A 565 -8.50 -2.54 -2.50
N ILE A 566 -8.31 -2.50 -3.82
CA ILE A 566 -7.40 -3.40 -4.55
C ILE A 566 -6.17 -2.69 -5.18
N GLY A 567 -6.11 -1.36 -5.12
CA GLY A 567 -5.00 -0.54 -5.62
C GLY A 567 -4.13 0.08 -4.51
N LEU A 568 -3.14 0.89 -4.92
CA LEU A 568 -2.15 1.55 -4.03
C LEU A 568 -2.59 2.94 -3.55
N GLU A 569 -3.81 3.36 -3.90
CA GLU A 569 -4.37 4.65 -3.50
C GLU A 569 -4.62 4.72 -2.00
N GLN A 570 -4.22 5.82 -1.36
CA GLN A 570 -4.45 6.03 0.06
C GLN A 570 -5.79 6.73 0.28
N TYR A 571 -6.67 6.16 1.09
CA TYR A 571 -8.02 6.68 1.32
C TYR A 571 -8.09 7.39 2.67
N ALA A 572 -8.34 8.70 2.65
CA ALA A 572 -8.32 9.54 3.85
C ALA A 572 -9.68 9.68 4.54
N SER A 573 -10.79 9.62 3.79
CA SER A 573 -12.15 9.69 4.32
C SER A 573 -13.16 8.93 3.45
N ILE A 574 -14.30 8.56 4.06
CA ILE A 574 -15.39 7.81 3.41
C ILE A 574 -16.74 8.34 3.92
N SER A 575 -17.69 8.57 3.02
CA SER A 575 -19.09 8.93 3.32
C SER A 575 -20.02 8.19 2.36
N ALA A 576 -21.20 7.77 2.83
CA ALA A 576 -22.18 7.03 2.04
C ALA A 576 -23.53 7.75 1.96
N SER A 577 -24.24 7.56 0.84
CA SER A 577 -25.65 7.93 0.73
C SER A 577 -26.50 7.04 1.65
N ALA A 578 -27.72 7.46 1.98
CA ALA A 578 -28.59 6.76 2.94
C ALA A 578 -28.92 5.30 2.54
N ASN A 579 -28.88 5.00 1.25
CA ASN A 579 -29.08 3.64 0.72
C ASN A 579 -27.78 2.82 0.61
N GLY A 580 -26.63 3.36 1.02
CA GLY A 580 -25.32 2.71 0.95
C GLY A 580 -24.73 2.50 -0.44
N ARG A 581 -25.45 2.87 -1.53
CA ARG A 581 -25.06 2.54 -2.90
C ARG A 581 -24.07 3.49 -3.54
N ARG A 582 -24.00 4.74 -3.06
CA ARG A 582 -23.03 5.73 -3.52
C ARG A 582 -22.15 6.14 -2.36
N LEU A 583 -20.85 6.02 -2.57
CA LEU A 583 -19.85 6.45 -1.62
C LEU A 583 -19.07 7.61 -2.21
N VAL A 584 -18.70 8.57 -1.38
CA VAL A 584 -17.68 9.55 -1.70
C VAL A 584 -16.50 9.29 -0.80
N VAL A 585 -15.32 9.22 -1.40
CA VAL A 585 -14.06 9.04 -0.71
C VAL A 585 -13.09 10.15 -1.10
N THR A 586 -12.15 10.46 -0.22
CA THR A 586 -11.00 11.30 -0.55
C THR A 586 -9.76 10.43 -0.71
N VAL A 587 -9.07 10.58 -1.84
CA VAL A 587 -7.87 9.81 -2.21
C VAL A 587 -6.66 10.73 -2.17
N GLN A 588 -5.62 10.31 -1.44
CA GLN A 588 -4.44 11.12 -1.17
C GLN A 588 -3.20 10.60 -1.90
N ASP A 589 -2.46 11.53 -2.52
CA ASP A 589 -1.08 11.36 -2.98
C ASP A 589 -0.20 12.40 -2.27
N ALA A 590 0.84 11.94 -1.57
CA ALA A 590 1.67 12.81 -0.74
C ALA A 590 3.11 12.85 -1.23
N ARG A 591 3.60 14.06 -1.52
CA ARG A 591 5.01 14.32 -1.80
C ARG A 591 5.66 14.90 -0.54
N SER A 592 6.78 14.32 -0.12
CA SER A 592 7.57 14.92 0.96
C SER A 592 9.01 15.15 0.57
N THR A 593 9.54 16.31 0.93
CA THR A 593 10.93 16.71 0.64
C THR A 593 11.56 17.33 1.87
N LEU A 594 12.89 17.29 1.97
CA LEU A 594 13.62 17.98 3.02
C LEU A 594 13.99 19.39 2.57
N TRP A 595 13.88 20.32 3.51
CA TRP A 595 14.21 21.72 3.37
C TRP A 595 15.13 22.16 4.50
N SER A 596 15.82 23.26 4.30
CA SER A 596 16.65 23.89 5.32
C SER A 596 16.37 25.38 5.42
N VAL A 597 16.43 25.93 6.63
CA VAL A 597 16.26 27.35 6.90
C VAL A 597 17.33 27.80 7.92
N PRO A 598 17.96 28.99 7.75
CA PRO A 598 18.98 29.46 8.68
C PRO A 598 18.39 29.85 10.03
N ILE A 599 19.15 29.60 11.11
CA ILE A 599 18.89 30.15 12.43
C ILE A 599 19.61 31.49 12.54
N GLN A 600 18.85 32.57 12.75
CA GLN A 600 19.37 33.93 12.81
C GLN A 600 18.58 34.77 13.82
N GLU A 601 19.01 36.02 14.05
CA GLU A 601 18.35 36.94 14.99
C GLU A 601 16.95 37.36 14.52
N ARG A 602 16.83 37.75 13.24
CA ARG A 602 15.52 38.01 12.63
C ARG A 602 14.79 36.69 12.34
N PRO A 603 13.46 36.65 12.37
CA PRO A 603 12.73 35.52 11.82
C PRO A 603 13.11 35.28 10.34
N ALA A 604 13.42 34.04 9.98
CA ALA A 604 13.62 33.61 8.61
C ALA A 604 12.28 33.44 7.90
N THR A 605 12.19 33.91 6.67
CA THR A 605 10.97 33.90 5.87
C THR A 605 10.97 32.74 4.89
N GLU A 606 9.86 32.53 4.18
CA GLU A 606 9.75 31.55 3.11
C GLU A 606 10.89 31.62 2.07
N GLY A 607 11.37 32.84 1.74
CA GLY A 607 12.48 33.03 0.80
C GLY A 607 13.86 32.63 1.33
N ASP A 608 14.01 32.47 2.64
CA ASP A 608 15.23 31.98 3.28
C ASP A 608 15.28 30.44 3.30
N ALA A 609 14.15 29.76 3.05
CA ALA A 609 14.06 28.30 3.03
C ALA A 609 14.56 27.72 1.69
N GLN A 610 15.35 26.65 1.75
CA GLN A 610 15.98 26.02 0.59
C GLN A 610 15.75 24.52 0.57
N PRO A 611 15.32 23.92 -0.56
CA PRO A 611 15.15 22.48 -0.67
C PRO A 611 16.51 21.77 -0.68
N ILE A 612 16.58 20.58 -0.07
CA ILE A 612 17.74 19.70 -0.14
C ILE A 612 17.55 18.75 -1.31
N THR A 613 18.26 19.01 -2.42
CA THR A 613 18.08 18.29 -3.69
C THR A 613 19.00 17.09 -3.88
N ASP A 614 20.05 16.96 -3.06
CA ASP A 614 21.13 16.00 -3.27
C ASP A 614 20.81 14.57 -2.77
N LEU A 615 19.61 14.35 -2.23
CA LEU A 615 19.22 13.06 -1.65
C LEU A 615 18.89 11.99 -2.69
N GLN A 616 18.64 12.38 -3.94
CA GLN A 616 18.34 11.47 -5.06
C GLN A 616 17.22 10.43 -4.79
N THR A 617 16.35 10.69 -3.80
CA THR A 617 15.17 9.90 -3.50
C THR A 617 13.90 10.69 -3.89
N PRO A 618 12.82 10.00 -4.34
CA PRO A 618 11.58 10.66 -4.75
C PRO A 618 10.83 11.31 -3.57
N ARG A 619 11.13 10.86 -2.36
CA ARG A 619 10.57 11.34 -1.10
C ARG A 619 11.65 11.40 -0.03
N ALA A 620 11.58 12.34 0.90
CA ALA A 620 12.42 12.37 2.10
C ALA A 620 11.66 13.04 3.25
N LEU A 621 11.76 12.48 4.46
CA LEU A 621 11.11 13.00 5.67
C LEU A 621 11.91 12.67 6.93
N SER A 622 11.54 13.30 8.06
CA SER A 622 12.04 12.99 9.39
C SER A 622 13.57 12.93 9.51
N PRO A 623 14.28 14.05 9.22
CA PRO A 623 15.73 14.10 9.24
C PRO A 623 16.28 13.95 10.66
N ARG A 624 17.43 13.29 10.83
CA ARG A 624 18.14 13.10 12.10
C ARG A 624 19.65 13.19 11.90
N PHE A 625 20.35 14.03 12.65
CA PHE A 625 21.81 14.12 12.58
C PHE A 625 22.48 13.22 13.63
N GLY A 626 23.63 12.67 13.26
CA GLY A 626 24.54 11.97 14.16
C GLY A 626 25.91 11.82 13.52
N GLY A 627 26.96 12.12 14.28
CA GLY A 627 28.31 12.28 13.74
C GLY A 627 28.32 13.28 12.57
N SER A 628 28.85 12.84 11.43
CA SER A 628 28.89 13.62 10.17
C SER A 628 27.78 13.26 9.18
N SER A 629 26.78 12.47 9.61
CA SER A 629 25.75 11.90 8.74
C SER A 629 24.37 12.46 9.07
N MET A 630 23.51 12.51 8.05
CA MET A 630 22.08 12.73 8.21
C MET A 630 21.34 11.44 7.88
N PHE A 631 20.42 11.04 8.74
CA PHE A 631 19.50 9.94 8.53
C PHE A 631 18.12 10.49 8.22
N TYR A 632 17.37 9.84 7.35
CA TYR A 632 16.04 10.28 6.97
C TYR A 632 15.21 9.09 6.49
N LEU A 633 13.89 9.20 6.57
CA LEU A 633 13.02 8.17 6.02
C LEU A 633 12.71 8.48 4.56
N SER A 634 12.63 7.42 3.76
CA SER A 634 12.26 7.51 2.35
C SER A 634 11.69 6.18 1.88
N SER A 635 10.67 6.23 1.03
CA SER A 635 10.07 5.06 0.40
C SER A 635 10.57 4.85 -1.03
N ARG A 636 10.76 3.57 -1.38
CA ARG A 636 10.89 3.07 -2.76
C ARG A 636 9.71 2.16 -3.17
N GLY A 637 8.67 2.05 -2.34
CA GLY A 637 7.59 1.07 -2.51
C GLY A 637 6.45 1.23 -1.49
N SER A 638 6.03 0.13 -0.86
CA SER A 638 4.84 0.08 0.01
C SER A 638 4.97 0.75 1.38
N GLY A 639 6.18 1.14 1.79
CA GLY A 639 6.44 1.77 3.09
C GLY A 639 7.83 2.42 3.18
N ASP A 640 8.00 3.31 4.16
CA ASP A 640 9.26 4.04 4.36
C ASP A 640 10.36 3.14 4.95
N GLY A 641 11.56 3.23 4.36
CA GLY A 641 12.81 2.68 4.87
C GLY A 641 13.69 3.76 5.52
N LEU A 642 14.84 3.35 6.08
CA LEU A 642 15.84 4.28 6.63
C LEU A 642 17.00 4.47 5.67
N TRP A 643 17.33 5.74 5.43
CA TRP A 643 18.41 6.18 4.58
C TRP A 643 19.45 6.95 5.37
N ARG A 644 20.72 6.78 5.00
CA ARG A 644 21.87 7.55 5.49
C ARG A 644 22.43 8.39 4.34
N TYR A 645 22.52 9.68 4.54
CA TYR A 645 23.26 10.62 3.71
C TYR A 645 24.58 10.98 4.39
N SER A 646 25.68 10.57 3.78
CA SER A 646 27.03 10.79 4.30
C SER A 646 28.01 11.07 3.16
N GLY A 647 28.87 12.07 3.32
CA GLY A 647 29.88 12.42 2.31
C GLY A 647 29.29 12.71 0.91
N GLY A 648 28.10 13.31 0.84
CA GLY A 648 27.41 13.61 -0.41
C GLY A 648 26.73 12.40 -1.08
N LYS A 649 26.61 11.26 -0.39
CA LYS A 649 26.05 10.03 -0.95
C LYS A 649 24.89 9.50 -0.10
N PRO A 650 23.68 9.33 -0.69
CA PRO A 650 22.58 8.63 -0.05
C PRO A 650 22.76 7.11 -0.14
N SER A 651 22.41 6.39 0.93
CA SER A 651 22.45 4.92 0.99
C SER A 651 21.30 4.40 1.84
N GLU A 652 20.62 3.36 1.37
CA GLU A 652 19.54 2.68 2.11
C GLU A 652 20.14 1.71 3.12
N ILE A 653 19.83 1.88 4.40
CA ILE A 653 20.34 1.03 5.49
C ILE A 653 19.24 0.14 6.12
N TRP A 654 17.97 0.48 5.91
CA TRP A 654 16.82 -0.37 6.22
C TRP A 654 15.78 -0.27 5.12
N ARG A 655 15.30 -1.42 4.60
CA ARG A 655 14.29 -1.45 3.54
C ARG A 655 12.89 -1.46 4.13
N GLY A 656 12.04 -0.52 3.71
CA GLY A 656 10.65 -0.41 4.16
C GLY A 656 9.78 -1.63 3.81
N SER A 657 10.13 -2.39 2.76
CA SER A 657 9.42 -3.62 2.39
C SER A 657 9.53 -4.76 3.41
N LYS A 658 10.51 -4.70 4.32
CA LYS A 658 10.59 -5.65 5.45
C LYS A 658 9.54 -5.30 6.50
N THR A 659 9.51 -4.02 6.88
CA THR A 659 8.58 -3.41 7.82
C THR A 659 8.71 -1.90 7.64
N ALA A 660 7.58 -1.21 7.41
CA ALA A 660 7.59 0.23 7.25
C ALA A 660 7.98 0.92 8.58
N LEU A 661 8.82 1.94 8.51
CA LEU A 661 9.14 2.78 9.65
C LEU A 661 8.11 3.90 9.76
N LEU A 662 7.43 4.01 10.91
CA LEU A 662 6.48 5.10 11.19
C LEU A 662 7.13 6.26 11.95
N GLU A 663 8.20 5.97 12.68
CA GLU A 663 8.94 6.94 13.50
C GLU A 663 10.38 7.04 12.98
N PRO A 664 11.03 8.22 13.04
CA PRO A 664 12.44 8.31 12.69
C PRO A 664 13.32 7.60 13.70
N ALA A 665 14.47 7.18 13.20
CA ALA A 665 15.46 6.54 14.01
C ALA A 665 16.02 7.48 15.09
N ALA A 666 16.25 6.95 16.29
CA ALA A 666 17.14 7.61 17.23
C ALA A 666 18.57 7.36 16.76
N VAL A 667 19.37 8.40 16.61
CA VAL A 667 20.73 8.29 16.09
C VAL A 667 21.73 8.50 17.22
N SER A 668 22.78 7.70 17.20
CA SER A 668 23.93 7.85 18.07
C SER A 668 24.68 9.17 17.89
N PRO A 669 25.29 9.77 18.94
CA PRO A 669 26.15 10.93 18.82
C PRO A 669 27.29 10.73 17.82
N ASP A 670 27.85 9.52 17.72
CA ASP A 670 28.89 9.20 16.74
C ASP A 670 28.33 8.90 15.33
N GLY A 671 27.03 8.64 15.21
CA GLY A 671 26.35 8.34 13.94
C GLY A 671 26.58 6.92 13.43
N GLU A 672 27.16 6.02 14.22
CA GLU A 672 27.52 4.67 13.79
C GLU A 672 26.47 3.61 14.16
N THR A 673 25.58 3.92 15.09
CA THR A 673 24.44 3.08 15.46
C THR A 673 23.13 3.88 15.45
N VAL A 674 22.04 3.24 15.06
CA VAL A 674 20.69 3.81 15.13
C VAL A 674 19.77 2.89 15.90
N VAL A 675 18.70 3.44 16.46
CA VAL A 675 17.58 2.66 17.04
C VAL A 675 16.33 2.87 16.22
N LEU A 676 15.76 1.76 15.76
CA LEU A 676 14.51 1.68 15.00
C LEU A 676 13.38 1.21 15.91
N LEU A 677 12.20 1.78 15.71
CA LEU A 677 10.97 1.25 16.27
C LEU A 677 10.30 0.35 15.22
N LEU A 678 10.27 -0.96 15.48
CA LEU A 678 9.71 -1.96 14.57
C LEU A 678 8.48 -2.61 15.20
N ARG A 679 7.44 -2.88 14.39
CA ARG A 679 6.24 -3.58 14.85
C ARG A 679 6.40 -5.09 14.71
N ASN A 680 6.10 -5.85 15.76
CA ASN A 680 6.04 -7.31 15.74
C ASN A 680 4.94 -7.82 16.68
N GLU A 681 4.03 -8.70 16.20
CA GLU A 681 2.98 -9.35 17.01
C GLU A 681 2.26 -8.36 17.95
N GLU A 682 1.69 -7.29 17.38
CA GLU A 682 0.96 -6.20 18.06
C GLU A 682 1.76 -5.27 18.99
N ARG A 683 3.05 -5.54 19.21
CA ARG A 683 3.94 -4.70 20.02
C ARG A 683 4.94 -3.94 19.15
N TRP A 684 5.30 -2.76 19.63
CA TRP A 684 6.34 -1.92 19.05
C TRP A 684 7.63 -2.10 19.86
N ARG A 685 8.68 -2.55 19.19
CA ARG A 685 9.94 -2.95 19.83
C ARG A 685 11.11 -2.15 19.28
N LEU A 686 11.94 -1.68 20.19
CA LEU A 686 13.17 -0.96 19.86
C LEU A 686 14.27 -1.93 19.44
N HIS A 687 14.89 -1.67 18.29
CA HIS A 687 16.00 -2.46 17.77
C HIS A 687 17.18 -1.54 17.47
N THR A 688 18.38 -1.93 17.89
CA THR A 688 19.61 -1.29 17.41
C THR A 688 19.98 -1.84 16.03
N LEU A 689 20.55 -0.99 15.19
CA LEU A 689 21.05 -1.32 13.86
C LEU A 689 22.35 -0.52 13.62
N GLY A 690 23.37 -1.14 13.05
CA GLY A 690 24.55 -0.43 12.59
C GLY A 690 24.21 0.52 11.44
N ALA A 691 24.89 1.66 11.36
CA ALA A 691 24.70 2.64 10.28
C ALA A 691 25.20 2.13 8.91
N ASP A 692 25.71 0.90 8.84
CA ASP A 692 26.01 0.12 7.64
C ASP A 692 24.85 -0.81 7.22
N GLY A 693 23.74 -0.80 7.95
CA GLY A 693 22.56 -1.65 7.73
C GLY A 693 22.69 -3.07 8.30
N THR A 694 23.71 -3.35 9.14
CA THR A 694 23.95 -4.67 9.72
C THR A 694 23.68 -4.72 11.23
N ARG A 695 23.77 -5.92 11.83
CA ARG A 695 23.70 -6.13 13.29
C ARG A 695 22.38 -5.66 13.94
N LEU A 696 21.25 -5.96 13.31
CA LEU A 696 19.94 -5.75 13.93
C LEU A 696 19.84 -6.55 15.24
N ARG A 697 19.60 -5.88 16.35
CA ARG A 697 19.46 -6.50 17.69
C ARG A 697 18.29 -5.89 18.44
N LEU A 698 17.47 -6.72 19.07
CA LEU A 698 16.42 -6.28 19.99
C LEU A 698 17.05 -5.60 21.22
N LEU A 699 16.61 -4.38 21.53
CA LEU A 699 17.13 -3.60 22.65
C LEU A 699 16.45 -3.96 23.99
N SER A 700 15.13 -4.13 23.97
CA SER A 700 14.33 -4.50 25.14
C SER A 700 13.17 -5.42 24.75
N GLU A 701 12.91 -6.44 25.58
CA GLU A 701 11.78 -7.36 25.42
C GLU A 701 10.51 -6.91 26.16
N THR A 702 10.68 -6.11 27.22
CA THR A 702 9.59 -5.79 28.16
C THR A 702 8.79 -4.56 27.75
N ILE A 703 9.47 -3.58 27.14
CA ILE A 703 8.89 -2.30 26.74
C ILE A 703 8.16 -2.40 25.41
N ASP A 704 6.88 -2.05 25.44
CA ASP A 704 6.07 -1.77 24.25
C ASP A 704 6.16 -0.27 23.94
N ALA A 705 7.13 0.12 23.10
CA ALA A 705 7.55 1.51 22.93
C ALA A 705 6.59 2.32 22.03
N ARG A 706 6.44 3.62 22.27
CA ARG A 706 5.55 4.53 21.53
C ARG A 706 6.23 5.85 21.22
N GLY A 707 5.89 6.40 20.05
CA GLY A 707 6.54 7.58 19.51
C GLY A 707 8.03 7.32 19.24
N ALA A 708 8.77 8.39 19.01
CA ALA A 708 10.19 8.28 18.78
C ALA A 708 11.02 8.02 20.04
N ALA A 709 12.24 7.52 19.86
CA ALA A 709 13.25 7.42 20.90
C ALA A 709 14.36 8.48 20.73
N ALA A 710 15.16 8.70 21.78
CA ALA A 710 16.37 9.53 21.73
C ALA A 710 17.56 8.85 22.44
N TRP A 711 18.77 9.11 21.96
CA TRP A 711 20.02 8.72 22.63
C TRP A 711 20.39 9.73 23.70
N SER A 712 21.02 9.25 24.78
CA SER A 712 21.79 10.11 25.66
C SER A 712 23.07 10.60 24.96
N PRO A 713 23.56 11.80 25.28
CA PRO A 713 24.78 12.34 24.67
C PRO A 713 26.04 11.51 24.94
N ASP A 714 26.08 10.76 26.04
CA ASP A 714 27.18 9.85 26.38
C ASP A 714 27.09 8.48 25.67
N GLY A 715 26.02 8.26 24.90
CA GLY A 715 25.75 7.05 24.13
C GLY A 715 25.43 5.80 24.93
N LYS A 716 25.17 5.92 26.24
CA LYS A 716 24.91 4.77 27.11
C LYS A 716 23.43 4.43 27.29
N TRP A 717 22.54 5.38 27.01
CA TRP A 717 21.11 5.26 27.28
C TRP A 717 20.26 5.61 26.07
N ILE A 718 19.11 4.96 26.01
CA ILE A 718 17.98 5.27 25.15
C ILE A 718 16.85 5.76 26.04
N VAL A 719 16.13 6.79 25.63
CA VAL A 719 14.84 7.17 26.25
C VAL A 719 13.71 7.04 25.25
N THR A 720 12.58 6.49 25.68
CA THR A 720 11.37 6.30 24.85
C THR A 720 10.11 6.42 25.70
N GLY A 721 9.00 6.83 25.09
CA GLY A 721 7.67 6.59 25.65
C GLY A 721 7.24 5.14 25.45
N GLY A 722 6.26 4.67 26.21
CA GLY A 722 5.65 3.35 25.99
C GLY A 722 4.94 2.76 27.20
N TYR A 723 4.85 1.42 27.22
CA TYR A 723 4.28 0.65 28.31
C TYR A 723 5.21 -0.45 28.79
N GLU A 724 5.18 -0.70 30.09
CA GLU A 724 5.74 -1.89 30.71
C GLU A 724 4.72 -2.51 31.66
N ALA A 725 4.40 -3.79 31.47
CA ALA A 725 3.37 -4.50 32.25
C ALA A 725 2.02 -3.73 32.34
N GLY A 726 1.63 -3.05 31.26
CA GLY A 726 0.39 -2.27 31.17
C GLY A 726 0.45 -0.88 31.82
N VAL A 727 1.59 -0.50 32.40
CA VAL A 727 1.78 0.84 32.97
C VAL A 727 2.53 1.72 32.00
N GLU A 728 1.97 2.89 31.75
CA GLU A 728 2.51 3.89 30.84
C GLU A 728 3.58 4.76 31.51
N GLY A 729 4.57 5.19 30.72
CA GLY A 729 5.59 6.10 31.20
C GLY A 729 6.64 6.47 30.18
N LEU A 730 7.60 7.26 30.65
CA LEU A 730 8.87 7.50 29.98
C LEU A 730 9.92 6.54 30.54
N PHE A 731 10.60 5.80 29.67
CA PHE A 731 11.53 4.73 30.05
C PHE A 731 12.94 5.03 29.55
N LYS A 732 13.92 4.89 30.44
CA LYS A 732 15.35 4.98 30.18
C LYS A 732 15.94 3.56 30.13
N ILE A 733 16.57 3.19 29.01
CA ILE A 733 17.00 1.83 28.67
C ILE A 733 18.51 1.81 28.41
N PRO A 734 19.30 0.94 29.06
CA PRO A 734 20.73 0.82 28.76
C PRO A 734 20.98 0.30 27.34
N VAL A 735 21.86 0.94 26.57
CA VAL A 735 22.21 0.52 25.19
C VAL A 735 22.83 -0.88 25.15
N GLY A 736 23.56 -1.27 26.19
CA GLY A 736 24.14 -2.62 26.32
C GLY A 736 23.11 -3.74 26.50
N GLY A 737 21.86 -3.41 26.80
CA GLY A 737 20.82 -4.30 27.31
C GLY A 737 20.74 -4.26 28.84
N GLY A 738 19.55 -4.55 29.37
CA GLY A 738 19.26 -4.48 30.81
C GLY A 738 17.79 -4.13 31.05
N ALA A 739 17.41 -4.01 32.33
CA ALA A 739 16.08 -3.57 32.71
C ALA A 739 15.88 -2.09 32.35
N ALA A 740 14.70 -1.75 31.85
CA ALA A 740 14.29 -0.37 31.65
C ALA A 740 13.99 0.29 33.01
N GLU A 741 14.31 1.57 33.14
CA GLU A 741 13.98 2.39 34.31
C GLU A 741 12.88 3.37 33.92
N ARG A 742 11.72 3.30 34.58
CA ARG A 742 10.64 4.27 34.39
C ARG A 742 10.98 5.54 35.15
N ILE A 743 11.10 6.66 34.44
CA ILE A 743 11.50 7.97 34.99
C ILE A 743 10.34 8.97 35.05
N VAL A 744 9.24 8.72 34.32
CA VAL A 744 8.00 9.51 34.38
C VAL A 744 6.81 8.55 34.33
N ASP A 745 5.78 8.82 35.13
CA ASP A 745 4.50 8.11 35.09
C ASP A 745 3.52 8.80 34.13
N GLY A 746 2.70 8.01 33.43
CA GLY A 746 1.67 8.51 32.51
C GLY A 746 2.18 8.76 31.09
N GLU A 747 1.31 9.30 30.24
CA GLU A 747 1.61 9.52 28.82
C GLU A 747 2.77 10.52 28.63
N ALA A 748 3.85 10.01 28.03
CA ALA A 748 5.06 10.76 27.74
C ALA A 748 5.65 10.23 26.42
N LEU A 749 5.72 11.08 25.40
CA LEU A 749 6.14 10.70 24.05
C LEU A 749 7.25 11.60 23.52
N ASN A 750 7.88 11.15 22.43
CA ASN A 750 8.83 11.93 21.62
C ASN A 750 9.93 12.65 22.42
N PRO A 751 10.61 11.97 23.37
CA PRO A 751 11.66 12.59 24.17
C PRO A 751 12.84 13.07 23.33
N VAL A 752 13.52 14.09 23.84
CA VAL A 752 14.82 14.57 23.35
C VAL A 752 15.73 14.88 24.53
N TRP A 753 17.00 14.50 24.40
CA TRP A 753 18.01 14.70 25.45
C TRP A 753 18.78 16.00 25.20
N SER A 754 19.06 16.78 26.25
CA SER A 754 19.95 17.94 26.16
C SER A 754 21.39 17.49 25.85
N PRO A 755 22.20 18.27 25.11
CA PRO A 755 23.60 17.92 24.82
C PRO A 755 24.46 17.70 26.07
N GLU A 756 24.16 18.43 27.16
CA GLU A 756 24.84 18.31 28.45
C GLU A 756 24.43 17.06 29.25
N GLY A 757 23.40 16.34 28.80
CA GLY A 757 22.96 15.09 29.43
C GLY A 757 22.08 15.27 30.66
N ASN A 758 21.78 16.50 31.09
CA ASN A 758 21.11 16.80 32.35
C ASN A 758 19.58 17.02 32.26
N LEU A 759 19.01 17.09 31.06
CA LEU A 759 17.58 17.33 30.83
C LEU A 759 17.06 16.44 29.70
N ILE A 760 15.81 16.01 29.85
CA ILE A 760 15.03 15.31 28.83
C ILE A 760 13.72 16.08 28.65
N ALA A 761 13.50 16.65 27.48
CA ALA A 761 12.22 17.27 27.12
C ALA A 761 11.34 16.26 26.40
N TYR A 762 10.03 16.27 26.64
CA TYR A 762 9.08 15.30 26.09
C TYR A 762 7.67 15.91 25.97
N THR A 763 6.80 15.28 25.20
CA THR A 763 5.39 15.67 25.06
C THR A 763 4.52 14.88 26.02
N GLY A 764 3.70 15.57 26.82
CA GLY A 764 2.79 14.95 27.79
C GLY A 764 1.45 14.49 27.19
N ALA A 765 0.50 14.16 28.07
CA ALA A 765 -0.82 13.66 27.68
C ALA A 765 -1.56 14.58 26.70
N GLN A 766 -2.11 13.99 25.65
CA GLN A 766 -2.83 14.74 24.62
C GLN A 766 -4.20 15.22 25.16
N VAL A 767 -4.49 16.49 24.90
CA VAL A 767 -5.85 17.04 25.03
C VAL A 767 -6.18 17.74 23.72
N ASN A 768 -7.31 17.35 23.10
CA ASN A 768 -7.71 17.87 21.80
C ASN A 768 -6.64 17.59 20.71
N VAL A 769 -6.01 18.59 20.10
CA VAL A 769 -5.00 18.47 19.03
C VAL A 769 -3.60 18.82 19.52
N VAL A 770 -3.47 19.19 20.80
CA VAL A 770 -2.22 19.65 21.40
C VAL A 770 -1.76 18.75 22.53
N THR A 771 -0.48 18.87 22.83
CA THR A 771 0.22 18.18 23.91
C THR A 771 1.19 19.16 24.57
N PRO A 772 1.26 19.17 25.91
CA PRO A 772 2.16 20.08 26.62
C PRO A 772 3.62 19.62 26.47
N LEU A 773 4.52 20.56 26.28
CA LEU A 773 5.96 20.33 26.34
C LEU A 773 6.42 20.33 27.80
N LEU A 774 6.95 19.20 28.25
CA LEU A 774 7.38 18.95 29.62
C LEU A 774 8.88 18.61 29.65
N ALA A 775 9.49 18.68 30.83
CA ALA A 775 10.88 18.31 31.03
C ALA A 775 11.12 17.57 32.35
N VAL A 776 12.12 16.69 32.34
CA VAL A 776 12.55 15.89 33.48
C VAL A 776 14.07 15.75 33.47
N ARG A 777 14.67 15.52 34.63
CA ARG A 777 16.07 15.08 34.73
C ARG A 777 16.18 13.57 34.46
N PRO A 778 17.37 13.04 34.12
CA PRO A 778 17.57 11.61 33.88
C PRO A 778 17.26 10.68 35.05
N ASP A 779 17.13 11.21 36.26
CA ASP A 779 16.73 10.51 37.49
C ASP A 779 15.22 10.56 37.77
N GLY A 780 14.44 11.23 36.93
CA GLY A 780 12.99 11.38 37.07
C GLY A 780 12.55 12.65 37.80
N GLU A 781 13.46 13.53 38.25
CA GLU A 781 13.08 14.79 38.89
C GLU A 781 12.44 15.75 37.87
N PRO A 782 11.16 16.17 38.04
CA PRO A 782 10.50 17.07 37.10
C PRO A 782 11.16 18.44 37.04
N VAL A 783 11.30 18.99 35.83
CA VAL A 783 11.84 20.33 35.60
C VAL A 783 10.76 21.20 34.97
N ARG A 784 10.50 22.35 35.58
CA ARG A 784 9.45 23.26 35.11
C ARG A 784 9.90 23.99 33.84
N PHE A 785 9.21 23.72 32.74
CA PHE A 785 9.25 24.53 31.52
C PHE A 785 8.10 25.56 31.52
N PRO A 786 8.19 26.61 30.67
CA PRO A 786 7.04 27.45 30.36
C PRO A 786 5.89 26.64 29.77
N GLU A 787 4.66 27.14 29.89
CA GLU A 787 3.48 26.55 29.26
C GLU A 787 3.58 26.69 27.73
N ILE A 788 3.98 25.62 27.07
CA ILE A 788 4.12 25.52 25.62
C ILE A 788 3.31 24.31 25.16
N ASP A 789 2.30 24.56 24.35
CA ASP A 789 1.49 23.52 23.72
C ASP A 789 1.98 23.28 22.29
N LEU A 790 2.28 22.02 22.00
CA LEU A 790 2.75 21.55 20.70
C LEU A 790 1.63 20.78 20.01
N PHE A 791 1.61 20.80 18.68
CA PHE A 791 0.68 19.98 17.92
C PHE A 791 1.01 18.48 18.05
N ARG A 792 0.00 17.63 18.22
CA ARG A 792 0.18 16.21 18.62
C ARG A 792 0.95 15.31 17.66
N TRP A 793 1.01 15.63 16.37
CA TRP A 793 1.59 14.74 15.35
C TRP A 793 3.07 15.05 15.12
N GLY A 794 3.91 14.03 14.95
CA GLY A 794 5.31 14.19 14.60
C GLY A 794 6.18 14.68 15.77
N GLN A 795 7.43 15.04 15.47
CA GLN A 795 8.40 15.42 16.50
C GLN A 795 8.68 16.92 16.47
N ARG A 796 8.39 17.55 17.61
CA ARG A 796 8.14 18.98 17.68
C ARG A 796 9.18 19.78 18.44
N ALA A 797 10.22 19.16 18.99
CA ALA A 797 11.26 19.87 19.75
C ALA A 797 12.65 19.25 19.56
N ARG A 798 13.71 20.06 19.50
CA ARG A 798 15.12 19.65 19.41
C ARG A 798 16.03 20.67 20.11
N PHE A 799 16.99 20.19 20.90
CA PHE A 799 17.96 21.08 21.53
C PHE A 799 18.94 21.63 20.49
N LEU A 800 19.38 22.87 20.69
CA LEU A 800 20.56 23.37 19.97
C LEU A 800 21.79 22.55 20.41
N PRO A 801 22.74 22.26 19.50
CA PRO A 801 23.95 21.49 19.82
C PRO A 801 24.81 22.10 20.92
N ASP A 802 24.76 23.41 21.11
CA ASP A 802 25.48 24.14 22.16
C ASP A 802 24.80 24.11 23.53
N GLY A 803 23.63 23.48 23.64
CA GLY A 803 22.87 23.35 24.89
C GLY A 803 22.21 24.64 25.39
N THR A 804 22.29 25.75 24.64
CA THR A 804 21.78 27.06 25.10
C THR A 804 20.26 27.20 24.98
N GLY A 805 19.64 26.44 24.08
CA GLY A 805 18.25 26.58 23.73
C GLY A 805 17.57 25.31 23.24
N LEU A 806 16.24 25.33 23.23
CA LEU A 806 15.39 24.30 22.66
C LEU A 806 14.57 24.89 21.51
N VAL A 807 14.79 24.41 20.30
CA VAL A 807 13.96 24.73 19.14
C VAL A 807 12.69 23.89 19.21
N TYR A 808 11.53 24.49 18.94
CA TYR A 808 10.26 23.77 18.87
C TYR A 808 9.36 24.32 17.76
N MET A 809 8.45 23.48 17.25
CA MET A 809 7.45 23.86 16.27
C MET A 809 6.16 24.30 16.95
N GLN A 810 5.66 25.51 16.65
CA GLN A 810 4.43 26.04 17.19
C GLN A 810 3.52 26.55 16.08
N GLY A 811 2.21 26.29 16.22
CA GLY A 811 1.18 26.58 15.22
C GLY A 811 0.29 25.36 14.96
N GLN A 812 -0.67 25.51 14.06
CA GLN A 812 -1.66 24.47 13.72
C GLN A 812 -1.54 24.11 12.24
N GLY A 813 -1.59 22.81 11.93
CA GLY A 813 -1.58 22.32 10.55
C GLY A 813 -0.35 22.76 9.75
N SER A 814 -0.60 23.34 8.57
CA SER A 814 0.42 23.93 7.70
C SER A 814 0.93 25.30 8.17
N ALA A 815 0.21 25.98 9.06
CA ALA A 815 0.60 27.28 9.60
C ALA A 815 1.47 27.12 10.86
N GLN A 816 2.65 26.54 10.67
CA GLN A 816 3.60 26.26 11.75
C GLN A 816 4.93 26.98 11.52
N ASP A 817 5.56 27.37 12.63
CA ASP A 817 6.87 27.99 12.64
C ASP A 817 7.77 27.42 13.72
N PHE A 818 9.07 27.59 13.52
CA PHE A 818 10.06 27.28 14.53
C PHE A 818 10.19 28.44 15.52
N TRP A 819 10.27 28.08 16.79
CA TRP A 819 10.52 28.96 17.93
C TRP A 819 11.73 28.45 18.68
N LEU A 820 12.43 29.35 19.35
CA LEU A 820 13.56 29.03 20.21
C LEU A 820 13.23 29.43 21.64
N LEU A 821 13.20 28.45 22.54
CA LEU A 821 13.20 28.65 23.98
C LEU A 821 14.65 28.79 24.46
N ASP A 822 15.01 29.97 24.98
CA ASP A 822 16.28 30.17 25.68
C ASP A 822 16.21 29.49 27.05
N LEU A 823 17.13 28.56 27.34
CA LEU A 823 17.06 27.75 28.56
C LEU A 823 17.56 28.48 29.81
N THR A 824 18.23 29.62 29.65
CA THR A 824 18.70 30.45 30.76
C THR A 824 17.59 31.40 31.25
N THR A 825 16.89 32.02 30.31
CA THR A 825 15.85 33.03 30.58
C THR A 825 14.44 32.45 30.58
N LEU A 826 14.26 31.24 30.03
CA LEU A 826 12.97 30.59 29.79
C LEU A 826 12.00 31.44 28.96
N ARG A 827 12.54 32.23 28.02
CA ARG A 827 11.76 33.04 27.10
C ARG A 827 11.87 32.49 25.69
N SER A 828 10.74 32.46 24.99
CA SER A 828 10.67 32.05 23.59
C SER A 828 10.80 33.24 22.64
N ARG A 829 11.51 33.04 21.53
CA ARG A 829 11.47 33.93 20.35
C ARG A 829 11.15 33.15 19.08
N ARG A 830 10.45 33.77 18.14
CA ARG A 830 10.13 33.17 16.85
C ARG A 830 11.39 33.12 15.97
N LEU A 831 11.69 31.97 15.38
CA LEU A 831 12.80 31.76 14.44
C LEU A 831 12.37 31.88 12.98
N THR A 832 11.12 31.58 12.65
CA THR A 832 10.62 31.62 11.27
C THR A 832 9.25 32.26 11.13
N GLU A 833 8.96 32.77 9.93
CA GLU A 833 7.64 33.14 9.42
C GLU A 833 7.45 32.49 8.05
N LEU A 834 7.16 31.19 8.06
CA LEU A 834 6.93 30.39 6.86
C LEU A 834 5.49 30.61 6.37
N GLY A 835 5.33 30.78 5.05
CA GLY A 835 4.04 31.10 4.42
C GLY A 835 3.42 29.94 3.64
N GLY A 836 3.97 28.74 3.75
CA GLY A 836 3.59 27.58 2.96
C GLY A 836 2.30 26.88 3.43
N THR A 837 1.66 26.15 2.52
CA THR A 837 0.52 25.25 2.81
C THR A 837 0.96 23.79 3.09
N ASP A 838 2.28 23.55 3.10
CA ASP A 838 2.87 22.24 3.35
C ASP A 838 2.91 21.95 4.85
N THR A 839 2.57 20.72 5.24
CA THR A 839 2.67 20.31 6.64
C THR A 839 4.12 19.98 6.98
N MET A 840 4.58 20.44 8.14
CA MET A 840 5.84 19.99 8.73
C MET A 840 5.54 18.94 9.80
N MET A 841 6.21 17.79 9.71
CA MET A 841 6.03 16.66 10.62
C MET A 841 7.22 16.53 11.56
N SER A 842 8.43 16.78 11.05
CA SER A 842 9.65 16.56 11.82
C SER A 842 10.80 17.43 11.32
N PHE A 843 11.73 17.70 12.23
CA PHE A 843 12.93 18.47 11.95
C PHE A 843 14.10 18.05 12.82
N ASP A 844 15.30 18.46 12.43
CA ASP A 844 16.48 18.46 13.27
C ASP A 844 17.32 19.73 13.07
N VAL A 845 18.23 20.00 14.00
CA VAL A 845 19.18 21.11 13.89
C VAL A 845 20.51 20.58 13.37
N THR A 846 21.15 21.30 12.45
CA THR A 846 22.47 20.90 11.92
C THR A 846 23.51 20.84 13.06
N PRO A 847 24.54 19.96 12.97
CA PRO A 847 25.52 19.80 14.05
C PRO A 847 26.27 21.08 14.45
N ASP A 848 26.39 22.04 13.54
CA ASP A 848 26.99 23.36 13.78
C ASP A 848 26.00 24.38 14.39
N GLY A 849 24.75 24.00 14.61
CA GLY A 849 23.70 24.85 15.18
C GLY A 849 23.21 25.97 14.24
N SER A 850 23.64 25.98 12.97
CA SER A 850 23.41 27.14 12.09
C SER A 850 22.09 27.08 11.32
N ARG A 851 21.50 25.89 11.14
CA ARG A 851 20.29 25.69 10.33
C ARG A 851 19.35 24.68 10.95
N ILE A 852 18.07 24.83 10.65
CA ILE A 852 17.02 23.84 10.87
C ILE A 852 16.81 23.09 9.56
N VAL A 853 16.87 21.75 9.60
CA VAL A 853 16.50 20.87 8.48
C VAL A 853 15.19 20.19 8.83
N PHE A 854 14.20 20.31 7.96
CA PHE A 854 12.84 19.89 8.24
C PHE A 854 12.18 19.29 7.01
N ASP A 855 11.16 18.47 7.24
CA ASP A 855 10.34 17.95 6.14
C ASP A 855 9.20 18.89 5.77
N ARG A 856 8.84 18.88 4.49
CA ARG A 856 7.62 19.47 3.96
C ARG A 856 6.81 18.40 3.26
N LEU A 857 5.62 18.17 3.76
CA LEU A 857 4.64 17.25 3.22
C LEU A 857 3.55 18.04 2.48
N ARG A 858 3.48 17.85 1.17
CA ARG A 858 2.38 18.31 0.33
C ARG A 858 1.50 17.13 -0.04
N GLU A 859 0.23 17.22 0.31
CA GLU A 859 -0.78 16.23 -0.02
C GLU A 859 -1.65 16.80 -1.14
N ASN A 860 -1.76 16.07 -2.25
CA ASN A 860 -2.81 16.27 -3.23
C ASN A 860 -3.92 15.30 -2.87
N VAL A 861 -5.14 15.80 -2.73
CA VAL A 861 -6.27 14.97 -2.33
C VAL A 861 -7.41 15.20 -3.29
N ASP A 862 -7.88 14.13 -3.92
CA ASP A 862 -8.97 14.16 -4.88
C ASP A 862 -10.24 13.55 -4.28
N VAL A 863 -11.40 14.07 -4.69
CA VAL A 863 -12.69 13.47 -4.38
C VAL A 863 -13.03 12.42 -5.43
N VAL A 864 -13.34 11.21 -5.00
CA VAL A 864 -13.74 10.09 -5.86
C VAL A 864 -15.12 9.59 -5.45
N LEU A 865 -16.01 9.45 -6.43
CA LEU A 865 -17.29 8.78 -6.29
C LEU A 865 -17.11 7.29 -6.57
N ILE A 866 -17.62 6.45 -5.67
CA ILE A 866 -17.71 5.00 -5.85
C ILE A 866 -19.19 4.63 -5.91
N GLU A 867 -19.64 4.07 -7.03
CA GLU A 867 -21.00 3.56 -7.18
C GLU A 867 -20.99 2.04 -7.09
N LEU A 868 -21.63 1.49 -6.06
CA LEU A 868 -21.73 0.05 -5.86
C LEU A 868 -22.67 -0.58 -6.89
N LYS A 869 -22.36 -1.81 -7.30
CA LYS A 869 -23.14 -2.55 -8.29
C LYS A 869 -24.57 -2.78 -7.76
N ARG A 870 -25.58 -2.58 -8.60
CA ARG A 870 -26.96 -2.96 -8.28
C ARG A 870 -27.03 -4.49 -8.13
N THR A 871 -27.33 -4.95 -6.92
CA THR A 871 -27.97 -6.25 -6.71
C THR A 871 -29.45 -6.05 -7.00
N ASP A 872 -29.89 -6.54 -8.15
CA ASP A 872 -31.31 -6.58 -8.54
C ASP A 872 -32.02 -7.76 -7.84
#